data_AF-A0A8R2JLJ7-F1
#
_entry.id   AF-A0A8R2JLJ7-F1
#
_cell.length_a   1.000
_cell.length_b   1.000
_cell.length_c   1.000
_cell.angle_alpha   90.00
_cell.angle_beta   90.00
_cell.angle_gamma   90.00
#
_symmetry.space_group_name_H-M   'P 1'
#
loop_
_entity.id
_entity.type
_entity.pdbx_description
1 polymer ?
#
loop_
_entity_poly.entity_id
_entity_poly.type
_entity_poly.pdbx_seq_one_letter_code
_entity_poly.pdbx_strand_id
1 'polypeptide(L)'
;MRNIANSTLSGTRTAPLLQHLQNIKPDIESHGVISKVPLYMVTSFLYAIDLDCMQDTKEISGDDKELVLSTAYFELITHNWEWPELKSIATFGLAVAFSKLHYSQHVFKDKRLYKIDETLIRCALDTKVFRFLYENVAPSEFLHHVEFMMKKFHQLITEFIVMMSNTVKEIRKKSDEIAHKHFIDYKEGLDTPTSAENHFEQLLMFMAILYAKDPLGLNLNLDYWPPSREQLKTIKVSSFLTTQKFQASLYRFICQTGDMLPHMLFIPYLNMLSSLATSETGAENVFNHFHSNLTNSNLTWDHFFKTFLKYYINIRQIKIPLSDAVYKRAHQKGITTLEIQGLQAVLKLIRNVAEKSIKSKVTFVDHSEWETIRVLLGLVSCPVIISLKADLILTLSTLVKPPPLIKANYFWQALEASQIIVTVPTISSYQSYGIMAELNDLEPRNEEYPLTIALLKLLSTLTEQPVPTLLGSNTQTPSFDPYLNLVLSNIFLKCLSRGYKKQNEKWEVSGLCLELALKFLNQYEPQRTDFMGSSVMLPDNTAININPPPGFHIMTYLCTNSDFLRTILKIMHTGCQMFDLYTSFSGKEALEKTTLTVLHLLEQALNLQQIFLNESISSGSSLKYTGLHNTLVSINVSTNEPDYIIDLSKFVTYKHLPEHVHHAIQILMTITSYPISQSRIVSYLTSNHQFTINIIYGFVECLEEDESTKVVYNLMYLLSEVCSGIINGFGGWGG
;
A
#
# COMPACT_ATOMS: atom_id res chain seq x y z
N MET A 1 -7.66 -29.40 -12.14
CA MET A 1 -8.83 -29.12 -11.27
C MET A 1 -10.04 -28.51 -11.97
N ARG A 2 -9.96 -28.00 -13.22
CA ARG A 2 -11.17 -27.76 -14.07
C ARG A 2 -12.10 -28.98 -14.16
N ASN A 3 -11.55 -30.20 -14.06
CA ASN A 3 -12.31 -31.45 -14.08
C ASN A 3 -13.10 -31.76 -12.79
N ILE A 4 -12.84 -31.09 -11.66
CA ILE A 4 -13.63 -31.25 -10.44
C ILE A 4 -14.84 -30.31 -10.44
N ALA A 5 -14.70 -29.11 -11.04
CA ALA A 5 -15.82 -28.22 -11.30
C ALA A 5 -16.77 -28.79 -12.38
N ASN A 6 -16.26 -29.58 -13.33
CA ASN A 6 -17.04 -30.21 -14.39
C ASN A 6 -17.65 -31.58 -14.03
N SER A 7 -17.28 -32.17 -12.88
CA SER A 7 -17.97 -33.36 -12.39
C SER A 7 -19.19 -32.90 -11.61
N THR A 8 -20.34 -32.97 -12.25
CA THR A 8 -21.67 -32.89 -11.63
C THR A 8 -21.65 -33.49 -10.22
N LEU A 9 -21.63 -32.63 -9.20
CA LEU A 9 -21.92 -33.05 -7.83
C LEU A 9 -23.40 -33.41 -7.81
N SER A 10 -23.71 -34.66 -8.17
CA SER A 10 -25.00 -35.27 -7.89
C SER A 10 -25.36 -35.01 -6.43
N GLY A 11 -26.63 -34.71 -6.11
CA GLY A 11 -27.11 -34.39 -4.76
C GLY A 11 -26.75 -35.39 -3.65
N THR A 12 -26.13 -36.53 -3.99
CA THR A 12 -25.51 -37.48 -3.07
C THR A 12 -24.22 -36.99 -2.40
N ARG A 13 -23.51 -35.99 -2.93
CA ARG A 13 -22.22 -35.50 -2.38
C ARG A 13 -22.30 -34.17 -1.63
N THR A 14 -23.43 -33.46 -1.69
CA THR A 14 -23.66 -32.21 -0.92
C THR A 14 -23.88 -32.49 0.56
N ALA A 15 -24.63 -33.55 0.89
CA ALA A 15 -24.87 -33.99 2.27
C ALA A 15 -23.59 -34.33 3.07
N PRO A 16 -22.67 -35.20 2.60
CA PRO A 16 -21.45 -35.51 3.35
C PRO A 16 -20.52 -34.31 3.51
N LEU A 17 -20.50 -33.38 2.55
CA LEU A 17 -19.72 -32.15 2.66
C LEU A 17 -20.32 -31.23 3.74
N LEU A 18 -21.64 -31.13 3.82
CA LEU A 18 -22.32 -30.39 4.89
C LEU A 18 -22.08 -31.02 6.27
N GLN A 19 -22.14 -32.35 6.38
CA GLN A 19 -21.82 -33.08 7.62
C GLN A 19 -20.38 -32.83 8.09
N HIS A 20 -19.44 -32.70 7.15
CA HIS A 20 -18.08 -32.35 7.51
C HIS A 20 -17.98 -30.89 7.99
N LEU A 21 -18.63 -29.95 7.29
CA LEU A 21 -18.70 -28.53 7.70
C LEU A 21 -19.33 -28.35 9.09
N GLN A 22 -20.30 -29.18 9.46
CA GLN A 22 -20.96 -29.15 10.77
C GLN A 22 -20.00 -29.44 11.94
N ASN A 23 -19.00 -30.31 11.72
CA ASN A 23 -18.05 -30.78 12.73
C ASN A 23 -16.75 -29.96 12.77
N ILE A 24 -16.64 -28.89 11.97
CA ILE A 24 -15.45 -28.03 11.99
C ILE A 24 -15.54 -27.12 13.22
N LYS A 25 -14.53 -27.20 14.08
CA LYS A 25 -14.34 -26.29 15.21
C LYS A 25 -13.88 -24.91 14.73
N PRO A 26 -14.17 -23.83 15.50
CA PRO A 26 -13.70 -22.49 15.15
C PRO A 26 -12.17 -22.45 15.12
N ASP A 27 -11.63 -22.42 13.91
CA ASP A 27 -10.19 -22.33 13.62
C ASP A 27 -9.91 -20.93 13.04
N ILE A 28 -9.68 -20.01 13.97
CA ILE A 28 -9.38 -18.61 13.69
C ILE A 28 -7.90 -18.39 13.96
N GLU A 29 -7.16 -17.97 12.95
CA GLU A 29 -5.73 -17.66 13.08
C GLU A 29 -5.51 -16.50 14.07
N SER A 30 -4.28 -16.29 14.54
CA SER A 30 -3.93 -15.29 15.58
C SER A 30 -4.36 -13.85 15.27
N HIS A 31 -4.75 -13.56 14.02
CA HIS A 31 -5.22 -12.25 13.57
C HIS A 31 -6.75 -12.12 13.46
N GLY A 32 -7.53 -13.10 13.90
CA GLY A 32 -8.99 -13.07 13.77
C GLY A 32 -9.50 -13.53 12.39
N VAL A 33 -8.62 -14.07 11.54
CA VAL A 33 -8.93 -14.47 10.16
C VAL A 33 -9.26 -15.96 10.10
N ILE A 34 -10.17 -16.35 9.19
CA ILE A 34 -10.50 -17.76 8.96
C ILE A 34 -9.29 -18.52 8.39
N SER A 35 -9.02 -19.69 8.96
CA SER A 35 -8.04 -20.65 8.44
C SER A 35 -8.35 -21.08 7.00
N LYS A 36 -7.34 -21.53 6.26
CA LYS A 36 -7.46 -21.89 4.84
C LYS A 36 -8.46 -23.02 4.59
N VAL A 37 -8.49 -24.02 5.48
CA VAL A 37 -9.29 -25.25 5.28
C VAL A 37 -10.80 -24.98 5.37
N PRO A 38 -11.33 -24.33 6.42
CA PRO A 38 -12.75 -23.99 6.47
C PRO A 38 -13.23 -23.13 5.29
N LEU A 39 -12.42 -22.16 4.86
CA LEU A 39 -12.75 -21.28 3.74
C LEU A 39 -12.87 -22.05 2.41
N TYR A 40 -11.93 -22.97 2.14
CA TYR A 40 -12.00 -23.85 0.98
C TYR A 40 -13.26 -24.71 0.98
N MET A 41 -13.60 -25.29 2.13
CA MET A 41 -14.74 -26.20 2.26
C MET A 41 -16.07 -25.47 2.06
N VAL A 42 -16.23 -24.29 2.67
CA VAL A 42 -17.43 -23.46 2.46
C VAL A 42 -17.54 -22.99 1.02
N THR A 43 -16.43 -22.58 0.40
CA THR A 43 -16.47 -22.19 -1.02
C THR A 43 -16.86 -23.38 -1.91
N SER A 44 -16.35 -24.58 -1.61
CA SER A 44 -16.71 -25.81 -2.32
C SER A 44 -18.20 -26.12 -2.18
N PHE A 45 -18.78 -25.92 -1.00
CA PHE A 45 -20.22 -26.00 -0.78
C PHE A 45 -20.98 -24.97 -1.64
N LEU A 46 -20.57 -23.70 -1.62
CA LEU A 46 -21.20 -22.63 -2.39
C LEU A 46 -21.20 -22.94 -3.90
N TYR A 47 -20.14 -23.56 -4.42
CA TYR A 47 -20.09 -24.03 -5.81
C TYR A 47 -21.02 -25.22 -6.07
N ALA A 48 -21.13 -26.14 -5.12
CA ALA A 48 -22.01 -27.31 -5.27
C ALA A 48 -23.50 -26.94 -5.34
N ILE A 49 -23.90 -25.81 -4.73
CA ILE A 49 -25.27 -25.28 -4.79
C ILE A 49 -25.49 -24.27 -5.93
N ASP A 50 -24.46 -24.00 -6.74
CA ASP A 50 -24.56 -23.03 -7.83
C ASP A 50 -25.31 -23.61 -9.04
N LEU A 51 -26.37 -22.91 -9.43
CA LEU A 51 -27.27 -23.30 -10.51
C LEU A 51 -26.70 -23.03 -11.91
N ASP A 52 -25.66 -22.20 -12.03
CA ASP A 52 -25.02 -21.89 -13.32
C ASP A 52 -24.02 -22.96 -13.76
N CYS A 53 -23.28 -23.56 -12.81
CA CYS A 53 -22.43 -24.72 -13.08
C CYS A 53 -23.25 -25.95 -13.55
N MET A 54 -24.55 -25.96 -13.28
CA MET A 54 -25.49 -27.02 -13.68
C MET A 54 -26.07 -26.83 -15.09
N GLN A 55 -25.64 -25.80 -15.85
CA GLN A 55 -26.15 -25.52 -17.21
C GLN A 55 -25.34 -26.22 -18.32
N ASP A 56 -24.08 -26.58 -18.09
CA ASP A 56 -23.17 -27.06 -19.14
C ASP A 56 -23.35 -28.56 -19.51
N THR A 57 -24.16 -29.31 -18.78
CA THR A 57 -24.48 -30.71 -19.10
C THR A 57 -25.99 -30.86 -19.30
N LYS A 58 -26.43 -30.92 -20.57
CA LYS A 58 -27.77 -31.35 -21.04
C LYS A 58 -28.93 -31.05 -20.08
N GLU A 59 -29.62 -29.92 -20.29
CA GLU A 59 -30.96 -29.61 -19.76
C GLU A 59 -31.34 -30.34 -18.46
N ILE A 60 -30.59 -30.06 -17.38
CA ILE A 60 -31.02 -30.46 -16.04
C ILE A 60 -32.33 -29.73 -15.76
N SER A 61 -33.40 -30.48 -15.53
CA SER A 61 -34.75 -29.94 -15.31
C SER A 61 -34.75 -29.03 -14.08
N GLY A 62 -35.62 -28.03 -14.04
CA GLY A 62 -35.78 -27.17 -12.85
C GLY A 62 -36.07 -27.99 -11.58
N ASP A 63 -36.73 -29.14 -11.74
CA ASP A 63 -37.07 -30.08 -10.68
C ASP A 63 -35.83 -30.74 -10.04
N ASP A 64 -34.81 -31.07 -10.84
CA ASP A 64 -33.56 -31.64 -10.32
C ASP A 64 -32.76 -30.60 -9.51
N LYS A 65 -32.85 -29.32 -9.91
CA LYS A 65 -32.26 -28.20 -9.17
C LYS A 65 -32.98 -27.97 -7.84
N GLU A 66 -34.31 -28.07 -7.82
CA GLU A 66 -35.11 -28.04 -6.58
C GLU A 66 -34.75 -29.19 -5.63
N LEU A 67 -34.52 -30.41 -6.16
CA LEU A 67 -34.13 -31.57 -5.35
C LEU A 67 -32.77 -31.38 -4.66
N VAL A 68 -31.78 -30.84 -5.36
CA VAL A 68 -30.44 -30.59 -4.78
C VAL A 68 -30.50 -29.52 -3.69
N LEU A 69 -31.25 -28.44 -3.91
CA LEU A 69 -31.37 -27.38 -2.89
C LEU A 69 -32.20 -27.81 -1.69
N SER A 70 -33.27 -28.58 -1.90
CA SER A 70 -34.11 -29.10 -0.81
C SER A 70 -33.35 -30.09 0.07
N THR A 71 -32.56 -31.00 -0.51
CA THR A 71 -31.70 -31.92 0.25
C THR A 71 -30.66 -31.17 1.08
N ALA A 72 -30.00 -30.17 0.51
CA ALA A 72 -29.06 -29.32 1.25
C ALA A 72 -29.75 -28.51 2.37
N TYR A 73 -30.96 -28.01 2.13
CA TYR A 73 -31.77 -27.29 3.11
C TYR A 73 -32.14 -28.16 4.31
N PHE A 74 -32.64 -29.39 4.07
CA PHE A 74 -33.01 -30.29 5.15
C PHE A 74 -31.80 -30.65 6.02
N GLU A 75 -30.67 -30.97 5.41
CA GLU A 75 -29.43 -31.32 6.13
C GLU A 75 -28.89 -30.14 6.97
N LEU A 76 -29.12 -28.89 6.54
CA LEU A 76 -28.69 -27.70 7.26
C LEU A 76 -29.49 -27.44 8.55
N ILE A 77 -30.77 -27.82 8.54
CA ILE A 77 -31.70 -27.56 9.65
C ILE A 77 -31.70 -28.69 10.67
N THR A 78 -31.52 -29.94 10.23
CA THR A 78 -31.59 -31.11 11.10
C THR A 78 -30.47 -31.17 12.13
N HIS A 79 -29.31 -30.60 11.84
CA HIS A 79 -28.11 -30.72 12.68
C HIS A 79 -27.66 -29.39 13.30
N ASN A 80 -27.18 -29.48 14.55
CA ASN A 80 -26.51 -28.37 15.22
C ASN A 80 -25.08 -28.24 14.70
N TRP A 81 -24.65 -27.01 14.44
CA TRP A 81 -23.31 -26.72 13.95
C TRP A 81 -22.42 -26.35 15.14
N GLU A 82 -21.20 -26.90 15.19
CA GLU A 82 -20.20 -26.48 16.18
C GLU A 82 -19.75 -25.03 15.94
N TRP A 83 -19.81 -24.57 14.69
CA TRP A 83 -19.47 -23.21 14.29
C TRP A 83 -20.66 -22.47 13.64
N PRO A 84 -21.41 -21.66 14.41
CA PRO A 84 -22.63 -21.00 13.93
C PRO A 84 -22.37 -19.93 12.87
N GLU A 85 -21.23 -19.24 12.90
CA GLU A 85 -20.89 -18.25 11.88
C GLU A 85 -20.59 -18.91 10.52
N LEU A 86 -20.00 -20.10 10.50
CA LEU A 86 -19.82 -20.88 9.27
C LEU A 86 -21.16 -21.34 8.68
N LYS A 87 -22.10 -21.72 9.56
CA LYS A 87 -23.50 -22.02 9.20
C LYS A 87 -24.13 -20.81 8.52
N SER A 88 -23.87 -19.60 9.01
CA SER A 88 -24.44 -18.36 8.47
C SER A 88 -24.10 -18.15 6.98
N ILE A 89 -22.86 -18.44 6.56
CA ILE A 89 -22.44 -18.34 5.15
C ILE A 89 -23.15 -19.41 4.30
N ALA A 90 -23.25 -20.65 4.81
CA ALA A 90 -23.95 -21.71 4.10
C ALA A 90 -25.46 -21.40 3.96
N THR A 91 -26.11 -20.87 5.01
CA THR A 91 -27.51 -20.41 4.95
C THR A 91 -27.70 -19.27 3.97
N PHE A 92 -26.77 -18.32 3.93
CA PHE A 92 -26.81 -17.18 3.02
C PHE A 92 -26.66 -17.64 1.57
N GLY A 93 -25.71 -18.54 1.28
CA GLY A 93 -25.54 -19.16 -0.03
C GLY A 93 -26.79 -19.88 -0.52
N LEU A 94 -27.43 -20.67 0.35
CA LEU A 94 -28.69 -21.34 0.01
C LEU A 94 -29.83 -20.35 -0.23
N ALA A 95 -29.95 -19.30 0.58
CA ALA A 95 -30.97 -18.27 0.38
C ALA A 95 -30.87 -17.62 -1.01
N VAL A 96 -29.65 -17.28 -1.43
CA VAL A 96 -29.39 -16.71 -2.77
C VAL A 96 -29.68 -17.73 -3.87
N ALA A 97 -29.31 -18.99 -3.70
CA ALA A 97 -29.60 -20.04 -4.68
C ALA A 97 -31.11 -20.29 -4.85
N PHE A 98 -31.88 -20.34 -3.76
CA PHE A 98 -33.36 -20.42 -3.84
C PHE A 98 -33.97 -19.18 -4.49
N SER A 99 -33.46 -17.99 -4.18
CA SER A 99 -33.91 -16.74 -4.80
C SER A 99 -33.62 -16.72 -6.31
N LYS A 100 -32.49 -17.28 -6.74
CA LYS A 100 -32.13 -17.44 -8.16
C LYS A 100 -33.09 -18.38 -8.90
N LEU A 101 -33.48 -19.51 -8.30
CA LEU A 101 -34.54 -20.36 -8.86
C LEU A 101 -35.87 -19.61 -8.97
N HIS A 102 -36.25 -18.88 -7.93
CA HIS A 102 -37.48 -18.09 -7.92
C HIS A 102 -37.46 -16.98 -9.00
N TYR A 103 -36.31 -16.32 -9.19
CA TYR A 103 -36.12 -15.31 -10.24
C TYR A 103 -36.22 -15.90 -11.65
N SER A 104 -35.84 -17.17 -11.84
CA SER A 104 -36.02 -17.90 -13.10
C SER A 104 -37.49 -18.31 -13.39
N GLN A 105 -38.45 -17.84 -12.58
CA GLN A 105 -39.88 -18.16 -12.65
C GLN A 105 -40.20 -19.66 -12.49
N HIS A 106 -39.33 -20.39 -11.79
CA HIS A 106 -39.55 -21.80 -11.50
C HIS A 106 -40.77 -22.01 -10.59
N VAL A 107 -41.63 -22.98 -10.93
CA VAL A 107 -42.78 -23.36 -10.10
C VAL A 107 -42.36 -24.47 -9.16
N PHE A 108 -42.22 -24.15 -7.87
CA PHE A 108 -41.84 -25.13 -6.85
C PHE A 108 -42.89 -26.23 -6.69
N LYS A 109 -42.45 -27.49 -6.68
CA LYS A 109 -43.33 -28.64 -6.40
C LYS A 109 -43.73 -28.70 -4.94
N ASP A 110 -42.80 -28.40 -4.02
CA ASP A 110 -43.12 -28.30 -2.60
C ASP A 110 -43.55 -26.86 -2.23
N LYS A 111 -44.83 -26.72 -1.82
CA LYS A 111 -45.38 -25.44 -1.36
C LYS A 111 -44.69 -24.90 -0.10
N ARG A 112 -44.00 -25.74 0.68
CA ARG A 112 -43.23 -25.29 1.86
C ARG A 112 -41.94 -24.56 1.50
N LEU A 113 -41.42 -24.80 0.29
CA LEU A 113 -40.24 -24.12 -0.24
C LEU A 113 -40.58 -22.75 -0.84
N TYR A 114 -41.86 -22.43 -0.99
CA TYR A 114 -42.32 -21.12 -1.42
C TYR A 114 -41.96 -20.04 -0.37
N LYS A 115 -41.16 -19.05 -0.78
CA LYS A 115 -40.58 -17.98 0.08
C LYS A 115 -39.55 -18.43 1.11
N ILE A 116 -38.96 -19.61 0.95
CA ILE A 116 -37.96 -20.10 1.91
C ILE A 116 -36.69 -19.24 1.90
N ASP A 117 -36.38 -18.61 0.77
CA ASP A 117 -35.32 -17.62 0.60
C ASP A 117 -35.47 -16.45 1.59
N GLU A 118 -36.68 -15.92 1.80
CA GLU A 118 -36.95 -14.87 2.80
C GLU A 118 -36.71 -15.34 4.24
N THR A 119 -36.94 -16.62 4.54
CA THR A 119 -36.70 -17.17 5.89
C THR A 119 -35.22 -17.42 6.14
N LEU A 120 -34.54 -18.01 5.16
CA LEU A 120 -33.12 -18.32 5.24
C LEU A 120 -32.26 -17.06 5.34
N ILE A 121 -32.59 -16.00 4.59
CA ILE A 121 -31.88 -14.72 4.70
C ILE A 121 -32.08 -14.10 6.09
N ARG A 122 -33.28 -14.16 6.68
CA ARG A 122 -33.51 -13.67 8.05
C ARG A 122 -32.66 -14.44 9.07
N CYS A 123 -32.62 -15.77 8.97
CA CYS A 123 -31.75 -16.59 9.82
C CYS A 123 -30.25 -16.26 9.64
N ALA A 124 -29.81 -15.99 8.41
CA ALA A 124 -28.43 -15.58 8.13
C ALA A 124 -28.11 -14.20 8.73
N LEU A 125 -29.06 -13.26 8.70
CA LEU A 125 -28.92 -11.94 9.32
C LEU A 125 -28.89 -12.05 10.85
N ASP A 126 -29.77 -12.86 11.45
CA ASP A 126 -29.79 -13.09 12.90
C ASP A 126 -28.50 -13.75 13.42
N THR A 127 -27.85 -14.55 12.58
CA THR A 127 -26.52 -15.15 12.84
C THR A 127 -25.35 -14.26 12.40
N LYS A 128 -25.62 -13.00 12.03
CA LYS A 128 -24.62 -11.95 11.78
C LYS A 128 -23.68 -12.23 10.62
N VAL A 129 -24.20 -12.84 9.54
CA VAL A 129 -23.39 -13.25 8.38
C VAL A 129 -22.49 -12.14 7.82
N PHE A 130 -22.98 -10.90 7.69
CA PHE A 130 -22.17 -9.80 7.13
C PHE A 130 -21.04 -9.35 8.05
N ARG A 131 -21.22 -9.46 9.37
CA ARG A 131 -20.17 -9.21 10.34
C ARG A 131 -19.04 -10.22 10.16
N PHE A 132 -19.38 -11.50 10.10
CA PHE A 132 -18.39 -12.58 9.91
C PHE A 132 -17.68 -12.48 8.55
N LEU A 133 -18.42 -12.16 7.48
CA LEU A 133 -17.85 -11.94 6.16
C LEU A 133 -16.85 -10.77 6.16
N TYR A 134 -17.18 -9.66 6.81
CA TYR A 134 -16.34 -8.48 6.92
C TYR A 134 -15.12 -8.67 7.84
N GLU A 135 -15.29 -9.22 9.04
CA GLU A 135 -14.23 -9.31 10.06
C GLU A 135 -13.29 -10.51 9.83
N ASN A 136 -13.80 -11.64 9.34
CA ASN A 136 -13.05 -12.91 9.34
C ASN A 136 -12.73 -13.45 7.93
N VAL A 137 -13.60 -13.23 6.94
CA VAL A 137 -13.45 -13.81 5.59
C VAL A 137 -12.73 -12.87 4.62
N ALA A 138 -13.23 -11.64 4.44
CA ALA A 138 -12.66 -10.69 3.48
C ALA A 138 -11.19 -10.31 3.74
N PRO A 139 -10.69 -10.21 5.00
CA PRO A 139 -9.30 -9.89 5.26
C PRO A 139 -8.33 -11.04 4.93
N SER A 140 -8.82 -12.25 4.66
CA SER A 140 -7.97 -13.41 4.36
C SER A 140 -7.23 -13.22 3.03
N GLU A 141 -5.90 -13.11 3.07
CA GLU A 141 -5.06 -13.02 1.86
C GLU A 141 -5.27 -14.21 0.93
N PHE A 142 -5.55 -15.36 1.54
CA PHE A 142 -5.81 -16.60 0.86
C PHE A 142 -7.05 -16.56 -0.05
N LEU A 143 -8.08 -15.80 0.33
CA LEU A 143 -9.26 -15.55 -0.51
C LEU A 143 -8.87 -14.83 -1.81
N HIS A 144 -8.02 -13.82 -1.70
CA HIS A 144 -7.63 -12.92 -2.80
C HIS A 144 -6.67 -13.59 -3.79
N HIS A 145 -5.88 -14.58 -3.36
CA HIS A 145 -4.91 -15.27 -4.21
C HIS A 145 -5.50 -16.44 -5.01
N VAL A 146 -6.72 -16.89 -4.68
CA VAL A 146 -7.35 -18.03 -5.34
C VAL A 146 -8.55 -17.60 -6.18
N GLU A 147 -8.38 -17.69 -7.50
CA GLU A 147 -9.33 -17.20 -8.50
C GLU A 147 -10.77 -17.68 -8.29
N PHE A 148 -10.97 -18.99 -8.06
CA PHE A 148 -12.33 -19.54 -7.93
C PHE A 148 -13.02 -19.06 -6.63
N MET A 149 -12.29 -18.90 -5.53
CA MET A 149 -12.91 -18.39 -4.30
C MET A 149 -13.36 -16.95 -4.48
N MET A 150 -12.49 -16.10 -5.02
CA MET A 150 -12.81 -14.70 -5.27
C MET A 150 -14.03 -14.54 -6.20
N LYS A 151 -14.07 -15.29 -7.30
CA LYS A 151 -15.21 -15.29 -8.23
C LYS A 151 -16.51 -15.70 -7.54
N LYS A 152 -16.47 -16.70 -6.66
CA LYS A 152 -17.69 -17.18 -6.00
C LYS A 152 -18.26 -16.20 -4.99
N PHE A 153 -17.41 -15.58 -4.17
CA PHE A 153 -17.87 -14.55 -3.23
C PHE A 153 -18.36 -13.30 -3.94
N HIS A 154 -17.70 -12.90 -5.04
CA HIS A 154 -18.20 -11.84 -5.91
C HIS A 154 -19.60 -12.17 -6.46
N GLN A 155 -19.78 -13.35 -7.05
CA GLN A 155 -21.06 -13.82 -7.58
C GLN A 155 -22.15 -13.87 -6.50
N LEU A 156 -21.83 -14.38 -5.31
CA LEU A 156 -22.77 -14.47 -4.20
C LEU A 156 -23.34 -13.09 -3.81
N ILE A 157 -22.49 -12.06 -3.77
CA ILE A 157 -22.92 -10.69 -3.45
C ILE A 157 -23.67 -10.03 -4.59
N THR A 158 -23.20 -10.17 -5.82
CA THR A 158 -23.89 -9.54 -6.97
C THR A 158 -25.27 -10.18 -7.17
N GLU A 159 -25.39 -11.50 -7.02
CA GLU A 159 -26.68 -12.20 -7.03
C GLU A 159 -27.58 -11.78 -5.87
N PHE A 160 -27.05 -11.64 -4.65
CA PHE A 160 -27.82 -11.13 -3.52
C PHE A 160 -28.41 -9.74 -3.80
N ILE A 161 -27.60 -8.80 -4.32
CA ILE A 161 -28.03 -7.42 -4.61
C ILE A 161 -29.13 -7.41 -5.68
N VAL A 162 -28.99 -8.21 -6.73
CA VAL A 162 -29.93 -8.20 -7.87
C VAL A 162 -31.20 -8.99 -7.56
N MET A 163 -31.06 -10.23 -7.10
CA MET A 163 -32.18 -11.15 -6.91
C MET A 163 -33.01 -10.81 -5.67
N MET A 164 -32.35 -10.36 -4.58
CA MET A 164 -33.01 -10.06 -3.31
C MET A 164 -33.13 -8.55 -3.03
N SER A 165 -33.33 -7.74 -4.07
CA SER A 165 -33.34 -6.26 -3.98
C SER A 165 -34.32 -5.67 -2.95
N ASN A 166 -35.44 -6.34 -2.65
CA ASN A 166 -36.37 -5.90 -1.61
C ASN A 166 -35.77 -6.04 -0.20
N THR A 167 -35.07 -7.14 0.07
CA THR A 167 -34.39 -7.36 1.36
C THR A 167 -33.27 -6.33 1.58
N VAL A 168 -32.53 -5.99 0.52
CA VAL A 168 -31.50 -4.94 0.57
C VAL A 168 -32.12 -3.59 0.93
N LYS A 169 -33.29 -3.25 0.36
CA LYS A 169 -34.02 -2.03 0.72
C LYS A 169 -34.52 -2.04 2.16
N GLU A 170 -34.98 -3.19 2.67
CA GLU A 170 -35.39 -3.33 4.07
C GLU A 170 -34.21 -3.15 5.03
N ILE A 171 -33.07 -3.78 4.75
CA ILE A 171 -31.84 -3.66 5.55
C ILE A 171 -31.34 -2.21 5.55
N ARG A 172 -31.40 -1.53 4.39
CA ARG A 172 -31.08 -0.10 4.30
C ARG A 172 -32.04 0.76 5.13
N LYS A 173 -33.36 0.55 5.00
CA LYS A 173 -34.36 1.32 5.75
C LYS A 173 -34.14 1.18 7.26
N LYS A 174 -33.83 -0.02 7.74
CA LYS A 174 -33.46 -0.25 9.15
C LYS A 174 -32.20 0.54 9.55
N SER A 175 -31.19 0.60 8.68
CA SER A 175 -30.01 1.44 8.93
C SER A 175 -30.34 2.93 9.03
N ASP A 176 -31.27 3.43 8.20
CA ASP A 176 -31.72 4.82 8.25
C ASP A 176 -32.49 5.11 9.56
N GLU A 177 -33.31 4.16 10.02
CA GLU A 177 -34.01 4.22 11.31
C GLU A 177 -33.02 4.24 12.50
N ILE A 178 -31.97 3.41 12.46
CA ILE A 178 -30.89 3.40 13.45
C ILE A 178 -30.17 4.76 13.44
N ALA A 179 -29.83 5.30 12.26
CA ALA A 179 -29.19 6.61 12.14
C ALA A 179 -30.04 7.75 12.70
N HIS A 180 -31.35 7.71 12.43
CA HIS A 180 -32.29 8.69 12.96
C HIS A 180 -32.36 8.63 14.48
N LYS A 181 -32.39 7.42 15.06
CA LYS A 181 -32.36 7.22 16.52
C LYS A 181 -31.08 7.77 17.14
N HIS A 182 -29.92 7.45 16.58
CA HIS A 182 -28.63 8.00 17.03
C HIS A 182 -28.60 9.53 17.00
N PHE A 183 -29.20 10.15 15.98
CA PHE A 183 -29.27 11.60 15.88
C PHE A 183 -30.19 12.23 16.95
N ILE A 184 -31.29 11.56 17.30
CA ILE A 184 -32.17 11.99 18.40
C ILE A 184 -31.43 11.84 19.73
N ASP A 185 -30.83 10.68 19.99
CA ASP A 185 -30.08 10.39 21.22
C ASP A 185 -28.94 11.41 21.43
N TYR A 186 -28.21 11.75 20.35
CA TYR A 186 -27.16 12.78 20.36
C TYR A 186 -27.70 14.17 20.73
N LYS A 187 -28.90 14.53 20.25
CA LYS A 187 -29.54 15.82 20.59
C LYS A 187 -30.04 15.85 22.04
N GLU A 188 -30.45 14.70 22.57
CA GLU A 188 -30.94 14.56 23.95
C GLU A 188 -29.81 14.37 24.98
N GLY A 189 -28.55 14.24 24.52
CA GLY A 189 -27.38 14.09 25.39
C GLY A 189 -27.30 12.71 26.05
N LEU A 190 -28.00 11.71 25.48
CA LEU A 190 -27.95 10.32 25.91
C LEU A 190 -26.79 9.60 25.23
N ASP A 191 -26.07 8.77 25.98
CA ASP A 191 -25.05 7.89 25.39
C ASP A 191 -25.74 6.92 24.43
N THR A 192 -25.38 7.04 23.15
CA THR A 192 -25.95 6.18 22.11
C THR A 192 -25.64 4.71 22.39
N PRO A 193 -26.63 3.81 22.39
CA PRO A 193 -26.38 2.39 22.60
C PRO A 193 -25.49 1.86 21.47
N THR A 194 -24.28 1.41 21.82
CA THR A 194 -23.23 0.92 20.91
C THR A 194 -23.57 -0.43 20.26
N SER A 195 -24.83 -0.88 20.31
CA SER A 195 -25.20 -2.30 20.20
C SER A 195 -26.26 -2.61 19.13
N ALA A 196 -26.74 -1.64 18.35
CA ALA A 196 -27.59 -1.97 17.21
C ALA A 196 -26.71 -2.43 16.04
N GLU A 197 -26.80 -3.71 15.69
CA GLU A 197 -26.04 -4.24 14.56
C GLU A 197 -26.56 -3.66 13.24
N ASN A 198 -25.69 -2.95 12.55
CA ASN A 198 -26.00 -2.38 11.26
C ASN A 198 -25.54 -3.31 10.13
N HIS A 199 -26.43 -4.22 9.72
CA HIS A 199 -26.16 -5.15 8.62
C HIS A 199 -25.86 -4.44 7.29
N PHE A 200 -26.44 -3.27 7.04
CA PHE A 200 -26.20 -2.52 5.81
C PHE A 200 -24.78 -1.97 5.76
N GLU A 201 -24.33 -1.36 6.86
CA GLU A 201 -22.95 -0.89 7.02
C GLU A 201 -21.94 -2.03 6.89
N GLN A 202 -22.20 -3.17 7.55
CA GLN A 202 -21.35 -4.37 7.46
C GLN A 202 -21.27 -4.89 6.01
N LEU A 203 -22.36 -4.87 5.25
CA LEU A 203 -22.35 -5.24 3.82
C LEU A 203 -21.45 -4.29 3.00
N LEU A 204 -21.55 -2.97 3.20
CA LEU A 204 -20.71 -1.99 2.51
C LEU A 204 -19.23 -2.16 2.89
N MET A 205 -18.94 -2.41 4.16
CA MET A 205 -17.59 -2.66 4.65
C MET A 205 -17.02 -3.99 4.14
N PHE A 206 -17.84 -5.04 4.04
CA PHE A 206 -17.47 -6.30 3.40
C PHE A 206 -17.07 -6.07 1.93
N MET A 207 -17.90 -5.37 1.16
CA MET A 207 -17.58 -5.02 -0.22
C MET A 207 -16.30 -4.19 -0.31
N ALA A 208 -16.10 -3.25 0.61
CA ALA A 208 -14.91 -2.41 0.65
C ALA A 208 -13.61 -3.21 0.83
N ILE A 209 -13.61 -4.26 1.65
CA ILE A 209 -12.44 -5.13 1.83
C ILE A 209 -12.31 -6.14 0.68
N LEU A 210 -13.43 -6.73 0.25
CA LEU A 210 -13.47 -7.75 -0.80
C LEU A 210 -12.85 -7.25 -2.11
N TYR A 211 -13.12 -6.00 -2.50
CA TYR A 211 -12.56 -5.41 -3.73
C TYR A 211 -11.34 -4.53 -3.48
N ALA A 212 -10.80 -4.44 -2.25
CA ALA A 212 -9.69 -3.54 -1.95
C ALA A 212 -8.39 -3.90 -2.69
N LYS A 213 -8.16 -5.20 -2.93
CA LYS A 213 -6.99 -5.74 -3.60
C LYS A 213 -7.45 -6.67 -4.73
N ASP A 214 -6.81 -6.56 -5.89
CA ASP A 214 -7.02 -7.48 -7.02
C ASP A 214 -5.66 -7.99 -7.53
N PRO A 215 -5.01 -8.90 -6.78
CA PRO A 215 -3.69 -9.43 -7.18
C PRO A 215 -3.78 -10.29 -8.45
N LEU A 216 -4.97 -10.80 -8.79
CA LEU A 216 -5.22 -11.65 -9.95
C LEU A 216 -5.62 -10.87 -11.20
N GLY A 217 -5.89 -9.56 -11.09
CA GLY A 217 -6.29 -8.70 -12.20
C GLY A 217 -7.62 -9.12 -12.86
N LEU A 218 -8.55 -9.69 -12.08
CA LEU A 218 -9.82 -10.20 -12.59
C LEU A 218 -10.80 -9.09 -12.97
N ASN A 219 -10.62 -7.86 -12.46
CA ASN A 219 -11.47 -6.70 -12.73
C ASN A 219 -12.97 -6.93 -12.45
N LEU A 220 -13.29 -7.73 -11.42
CA LEU A 220 -14.66 -8.04 -10.99
C LEU A 220 -15.44 -6.81 -10.50
N ASN A 221 -14.73 -5.76 -10.09
CA ASN A 221 -15.30 -4.47 -9.73
C ASN A 221 -16.05 -3.80 -10.90
N LEU A 222 -15.75 -4.15 -12.16
CA LEU A 222 -16.36 -3.54 -13.33
C LEU A 222 -17.83 -3.89 -13.51
N ASP A 223 -18.31 -5.00 -12.93
CA ASP A 223 -19.72 -5.41 -13.05
C ASP A 223 -20.69 -4.45 -12.35
N TYR A 224 -20.20 -3.63 -11.43
CA TYR A 224 -21.00 -2.61 -10.77
C TYR A 224 -21.21 -1.34 -11.62
N TRP A 225 -20.47 -1.20 -12.71
CA TRP A 225 -20.50 -0.03 -13.57
C TRP A 225 -21.23 -0.32 -14.88
N PRO A 226 -21.88 0.68 -15.50
CA PRO A 226 -22.49 0.49 -16.81
C PRO A 226 -21.44 0.11 -17.87
N PRO A 227 -21.78 -0.72 -18.87
CA PRO A 227 -20.82 -1.20 -19.86
C PRO A 227 -20.25 -0.03 -20.68
N SER A 228 -18.93 -0.05 -20.85
CA SER A 228 -18.22 0.92 -21.69
C SER A 228 -18.61 0.78 -23.17
N ARG A 229 -18.48 1.86 -23.96
CA ARG A 229 -18.80 1.86 -25.40
C ARG A 229 -18.06 0.79 -26.21
N GLU A 230 -16.92 0.31 -25.71
CA GLU A 230 -16.10 -0.73 -26.33
C GLU A 230 -16.61 -2.14 -26.02
N GLN A 231 -17.04 -2.40 -24.77
CA GLN A 231 -17.67 -3.66 -24.37
C GLN A 231 -19.00 -3.91 -25.10
N LEU A 232 -19.69 -2.85 -25.50
CA LEU A 232 -20.92 -2.94 -26.31
C LEU A 232 -20.71 -3.59 -27.68
N LYS A 233 -19.47 -3.66 -28.20
CA LYS A 233 -19.18 -4.22 -29.54
C LYS A 233 -18.95 -5.73 -29.56
N THR A 234 -18.62 -6.34 -28.42
CA THR A 234 -18.17 -7.74 -28.32
C THR A 234 -19.22 -8.72 -27.80
N ILE A 235 -20.36 -8.26 -27.30
CA ILE A 235 -21.36 -9.10 -26.63
C ILE A 235 -22.42 -9.60 -27.62
N LYS A 236 -22.72 -10.91 -27.59
CA LYS A 236 -23.83 -11.52 -28.36
C LYS A 236 -25.19 -10.95 -27.89
N VAL A 237 -26.08 -10.65 -28.84
CA VAL A 237 -27.35 -9.92 -28.62
C VAL A 237 -28.30 -10.57 -27.59
N SER A 238 -28.30 -11.90 -27.43
CA SER A 238 -29.20 -12.60 -26.50
C SER A 238 -28.72 -12.60 -25.04
N SER A 239 -27.41 -12.75 -24.81
CA SER A 239 -26.78 -12.60 -23.47
C SER A 239 -26.66 -11.13 -23.04
N PHE A 240 -26.75 -10.20 -24.00
CA PHE A 240 -26.64 -8.77 -23.78
C PHE A 240 -27.73 -8.21 -22.85
N LEU A 241 -29.00 -8.60 -23.05
CA LEU A 241 -30.13 -8.01 -22.33
C LEU A 241 -30.19 -8.42 -20.85
N THR A 242 -29.79 -9.65 -20.53
CA THR A 242 -29.72 -10.16 -19.16
C THR A 242 -28.54 -9.56 -18.40
N THR A 243 -27.34 -9.55 -19.01
CA THR A 243 -26.14 -8.92 -18.42
C THR A 243 -26.34 -7.41 -18.22
N GLN A 244 -26.97 -6.71 -19.17
CA GLN A 244 -27.25 -5.29 -19.04
C GLN A 244 -28.26 -4.99 -17.91
N LYS A 245 -29.31 -5.80 -17.74
CA LYS A 245 -30.27 -5.66 -16.63
C LYS A 245 -29.61 -5.93 -15.27
N PHE A 246 -28.71 -6.91 -15.22
CA PHE A 246 -27.94 -7.24 -14.02
C PHE A 246 -27.01 -6.09 -13.62
N GLN A 247 -26.14 -5.63 -14.53
CA GLN A 247 -25.23 -4.51 -14.30
C GLN A 247 -25.97 -3.19 -14.00
N ALA A 248 -27.07 -2.91 -14.69
CA ALA A 248 -27.90 -1.75 -14.40
C ALA A 248 -28.51 -1.78 -12.99
N SER A 249 -28.79 -2.98 -12.46
CA SER A 249 -29.33 -3.14 -11.11
C SER A 249 -28.24 -2.97 -10.04
N LEU A 250 -27.02 -3.44 -10.30
CA LEU A 250 -25.84 -3.19 -9.45
C LEU A 250 -25.46 -1.70 -9.43
N TYR A 251 -25.46 -1.03 -10.59
CA TYR A 251 -25.23 0.40 -10.66
C TYR A 251 -26.34 1.18 -9.94
N ARG A 252 -27.61 0.78 -10.11
CA ARG A 252 -28.74 1.37 -9.38
C ARG A 252 -28.56 1.22 -7.87
N PHE A 253 -28.02 0.10 -7.39
CA PHE A 253 -27.68 -0.08 -5.97
C PHE A 253 -26.66 0.95 -5.49
N ILE A 254 -25.61 1.25 -6.27
CA ILE A 254 -24.62 2.29 -5.93
C ILE A 254 -25.28 3.67 -5.86
N CYS A 255 -26.07 4.03 -6.87
CA CYS A 255 -26.77 5.32 -6.90
C CYS A 255 -27.75 5.45 -5.75
N GLN A 256 -28.55 4.41 -5.50
CA GLN A 256 -29.51 4.39 -4.40
C GLN A 256 -28.78 4.53 -3.08
N THR A 257 -27.71 3.79 -2.83
CA THR A 257 -26.95 3.86 -1.57
C THR A 257 -26.43 5.27 -1.29
N GLY A 258 -25.98 6.00 -2.33
CA GLY A 258 -25.55 7.40 -2.19
C GLY A 258 -26.70 8.41 -1.99
N ASP A 259 -27.95 8.01 -2.18
CA ASP A 259 -29.10 8.91 -2.06
C ASP A 259 -29.48 9.18 -0.59
N MET A 260 -29.59 10.46 -0.20
CA MET A 260 -29.89 10.86 1.19
C MET A 260 -29.07 10.12 2.27
N LEU A 261 -27.76 10.03 2.07
CA LEU A 261 -26.85 9.22 2.89
C LEU A 261 -26.74 9.72 4.35
N PRO A 262 -27.08 8.90 5.37
CA PRO A 262 -26.84 9.22 6.77
C PRO A 262 -25.34 9.29 7.11
N HIS A 263 -24.98 10.08 8.13
CA HIS A 263 -23.57 10.27 8.54
C HIS A 263 -22.83 8.97 8.86
N MET A 264 -23.50 7.97 9.45
CA MET A 264 -22.88 6.69 9.81
C MET A 264 -22.53 5.85 8.57
N LEU A 265 -23.30 5.98 7.48
CA LEU A 265 -23.05 5.24 6.23
C LEU A 265 -22.07 5.97 5.29
N PHE A 266 -21.69 7.21 5.60
CA PHE A 266 -20.78 8.00 4.78
C PHE A 266 -19.43 7.32 4.58
N ILE A 267 -18.77 6.91 5.67
CA ILE A 267 -17.45 6.28 5.62
C ILE A 267 -17.51 4.89 4.94
N PRO A 268 -18.43 3.98 5.30
CA PRO A 268 -18.60 2.70 4.60
C PRO A 268 -18.84 2.86 3.10
N TYR A 269 -19.67 3.81 2.69
CA TYR A 269 -19.97 4.07 1.29
C TYR A 269 -18.73 4.55 0.51
N LEU A 270 -17.98 5.50 1.06
CA LEU A 270 -16.75 5.99 0.42
C LEU A 270 -15.67 4.90 0.34
N ASN A 271 -15.51 4.09 1.38
CA ASN A 271 -14.59 2.96 1.38
C ASN A 271 -14.97 1.91 0.33
N MET A 272 -16.26 1.62 0.19
CA MET A 272 -16.77 0.74 -0.88
C MET A 272 -16.42 1.31 -2.26
N LEU A 273 -16.73 2.58 -2.54
CA LEU A 273 -16.39 3.20 -3.82
C LEU A 273 -14.87 3.26 -4.09
N SER A 274 -14.08 3.50 -3.04
CA SER A 274 -12.61 3.47 -3.09
C SER A 274 -12.08 2.09 -3.47
N SER A 275 -12.75 1.01 -3.05
CA SER A 275 -12.41 -0.37 -3.45
C SER A 275 -12.86 -0.70 -4.88
N LEU A 276 -13.93 -0.08 -5.38
CA LEU A 276 -14.37 -0.25 -6.76
C LEU A 276 -13.49 0.50 -7.78
N ALA A 277 -12.59 1.36 -7.31
CA ALA A 277 -11.63 2.13 -8.12
C ALA A 277 -10.26 1.44 -8.29
N THR A 278 -10.18 0.10 -8.23
CA THR A 278 -8.90 -0.64 -8.34
C THR A 278 -8.33 -0.72 -9.76
N SER A 279 -9.18 -0.59 -10.78
CA SER A 279 -8.82 -0.58 -12.20
C SER A 279 -8.92 0.82 -12.79
N GLU A 280 -8.22 1.09 -13.90
CA GLU A 280 -8.24 2.41 -14.56
C GLU A 280 -9.66 2.82 -14.96
N THR A 281 -10.41 1.92 -15.60
CA THR A 281 -11.80 2.14 -15.99
C THR A 281 -12.73 2.27 -14.78
N GLY A 282 -12.51 1.49 -13.72
CA GLY A 282 -13.25 1.61 -12.46
C GLY A 282 -13.05 2.98 -11.82
N ALA A 283 -11.82 3.49 -11.80
CA ALA A 283 -11.49 4.81 -11.29
C ALA A 283 -12.14 5.95 -12.10
N GLU A 284 -12.14 5.86 -13.43
CA GLU A 284 -12.86 6.82 -14.28
C GLU A 284 -14.38 6.81 -14.00
N ASN A 285 -14.96 5.63 -13.81
CA ASN A 285 -16.39 5.50 -13.50
C ASN A 285 -16.74 6.08 -12.12
N VAL A 286 -15.91 5.85 -11.11
CA VAL A 286 -16.06 6.49 -9.78
C VAL A 286 -15.94 8.00 -9.90
N PHE A 287 -14.97 8.50 -10.67
CA PHE A 287 -14.83 9.93 -10.91
C PHE A 287 -16.08 10.53 -11.55
N ASN A 288 -16.60 9.89 -12.60
CA ASN A 288 -17.79 10.31 -13.34
C ASN A 288 -19.06 10.24 -12.49
N HIS A 289 -19.17 9.26 -11.59
CA HIS A 289 -20.27 9.16 -10.62
C HIS A 289 -20.38 10.46 -9.82
N PHE A 290 -19.30 10.89 -9.16
CA PHE A 290 -19.30 12.14 -8.38
C PHE A 290 -19.35 13.43 -9.22
N HIS A 291 -19.02 13.38 -10.51
CA HIS A 291 -19.08 14.54 -11.41
C HIS A 291 -20.48 14.74 -12.04
N SER A 292 -21.17 13.64 -12.36
CA SER A 292 -22.47 13.64 -13.06
C SER A 292 -23.68 13.47 -12.14
N ASN A 293 -23.48 13.27 -10.83
CA ASN A 293 -24.55 13.13 -9.84
C ASN A 293 -25.36 14.44 -9.69
N LEU A 294 -26.30 14.65 -10.62
CA LEU A 294 -27.26 15.76 -10.63
C LEU A 294 -28.26 15.67 -9.46
N THR A 295 -28.45 14.49 -8.88
CA THR A 295 -29.49 14.22 -7.87
C THR A 295 -29.06 14.50 -6.44
N ASN A 296 -27.76 14.52 -6.13
CA ASN A 296 -27.24 14.69 -4.77
C ASN A 296 -26.12 15.74 -4.71
N SER A 297 -26.49 17.00 -4.45
CA SER A 297 -25.57 18.13 -4.38
C SER A 297 -24.50 18.03 -3.27
N ASN A 298 -24.72 17.16 -2.28
CA ASN A 298 -23.82 16.96 -1.13
C ASN A 298 -22.74 15.88 -1.38
N LEU A 299 -22.82 15.11 -2.47
CA LEU A 299 -21.87 14.07 -2.82
C LEU A 299 -21.29 14.33 -4.21
N THR A 300 -20.53 15.41 -4.31
CA THR A 300 -19.82 15.82 -5.53
C THR A 300 -18.38 16.19 -5.21
N TRP A 301 -17.50 16.14 -6.22
CA TRP A 301 -16.12 16.60 -6.05
C TRP A 301 -16.05 18.07 -5.61
N ASP A 302 -16.92 18.92 -6.18
CA ASP A 302 -17.03 20.32 -5.77
C ASP A 302 -17.39 20.47 -4.29
N HIS A 303 -18.31 19.66 -3.78
CA HIS A 303 -18.67 19.69 -2.37
C HIS A 303 -17.48 19.31 -1.48
N PHE A 304 -16.72 18.27 -1.85
CA PHE A 304 -15.54 17.84 -1.11
C PHE A 304 -14.44 18.91 -1.09
N PHE A 305 -14.07 19.48 -2.23
CA PHE A 305 -13.05 20.54 -2.30
C PHE A 305 -13.50 21.84 -1.63
N LYS A 306 -14.77 22.25 -1.77
CA LYS A 306 -15.33 23.38 -1.01
C LYS A 306 -15.31 23.13 0.49
N THR A 307 -15.50 21.88 0.92
CA THR A 307 -15.42 21.49 2.33
C THR A 307 -13.98 21.59 2.85
N PHE A 308 -12.98 21.09 2.12
CA PHE A 308 -11.56 21.29 2.48
C PHE A 308 -11.20 22.78 2.57
N LEU A 309 -11.64 23.59 1.61
CA LEU A 309 -11.42 25.04 1.61
C LEU A 309 -12.08 25.72 2.83
N LYS A 310 -13.31 25.32 3.17
CA LYS A 310 -14.02 25.83 4.35
C LYS A 310 -13.28 25.48 5.64
N TYR A 311 -12.80 24.24 5.80
CA TYR A 311 -11.99 23.87 6.96
C TYR A 311 -10.68 24.65 7.00
N TYR A 312 -10.02 24.83 5.85
CA TYR A 312 -8.78 25.60 5.76
C TYR A 312 -8.96 27.06 6.22
N ILE A 313 -10.01 27.73 5.73
CA ILE A 313 -10.33 29.11 6.11
C ILE A 313 -10.70 29.18 7.60
N ASN A 314 -11.58 28.29 8.07
CA ASN A 314 -12.04 28.30 9.46
C ASN A 314 -10.88 28.09 10.44
N ILE A 315 -10.00 27.13 10.20
CA ILE A 315 -8.88 26.83 11.10
C ILE A 315 -7.85 27.95 11.11
N ARG A 316 -7.62 28.61 9.97
CA ARG A 316 -6.70 29.75 9.89
C ARG A 316 -7.25 30.99 10.61
N GLN A 317 -8.58 31.20 10.59
CA GLN A 317 -9.24 32.28 11.32
C GLN A 317 -9.23 32.08 12.85
N ILE A 318 -8.97 30.87 13.36
CA ILE A 318 -8.87 30.56 14.80
C ILE A 318 -7.60 31.16 15.44
N LYS A 319 -6.73 31.86 14.70
CA LYS A 319 -5.56 32.57 15.27
C LYS A 319 -5.98 33.81 16.09
N ILE A 320 -6.05 33.63 17.41
CA ILE A 320 -5.86 34.56 18.55
C ILE A 320 -6.61 35.91 18.50
N PRO A 321 -7.65 36.14 19.34
CA PRO A 321 -7.99 37.49 19.77
C PRO A 321 -6.86 38.00 20.67
N LEU A 322 -6.17 39.05 20.23
CA LEU A 322 -5.35 39.88 21.12
C LEU A 322 -6.30 40.57 22.11
N SER A 323 -6.01 40.42 23.40
CA SER A 323 -6.60 41.10 24.56
C SER A 323 -7.56 40.27 25.42
N ASP A 324 -7.28 40.34 26.72
CA ASP A 324 -8.03 39.81 27.86
C ASP A 324 -9.55 39.98 27.73
N ALA A 325 -10.26 38.86 27.68
CA ALA A 325 -11.68 38.79 28.04
C ALA A 325 -11.97 37.40 28.61
N VAL A 326 -11.67 37.29 29.90
CA VAL A 326 -12.17 36.29 30.84
C VAL A 326 -13.70 36.15 30.66
N TYR A 327 -14.17 34.90 30.47
CA TYR A 327 -15.58 34.47 30.31
C TYR A 327 -16.30 34.69 28.96
N LYS A 328 -15.88 34.01 27.89
CA LYS A 328 -16.82 33.26 27.03
C LYS A 328 -16.20 31.95 26.57
N ARG A 329 -16.42 30.85 27.31
CA ARG A 329 -16.33 29.48 26.77
C ARG A 329 -17.49 29.30 25.77
N ALA A 330 -17.34 29.85 24.57
CA ALA A 330 -18.06 29.34 23.42
C ALA A 330 -17.30 28.11 22.93
N HIS A 331 -17.91 26.94 23.01
CA HIS A 331 -17.50 25.66 22.42
C HIS A 331 -16.38 25.80 21.38
N GLN A 332 -15.17 25.38 21.75
CA GLN A 332 -14.02 25.31 20.86
C GLN A 332 -14.42 24.44 19.66
N LYS A 333 -14.68 25.05 18.49
CA LYS A 333 -14.98 24.34 17.24
C LYS A 333 -13.68 23.72 16.69
N GLY A 334 -13.19 22.68 17.35
CA GLY A 334 -12.28 21.72 16.73
C GLY A 334 -13.06 20.84 15.75
N ILE A 335 -12.38 20.27 14.76
CA ILE A 335 -12.96 19.23 13.90
C ILE A 335 -13.32 18.04 14.79
N THR A 336 -14.55 17.54 14.69
CA THR A 336 -15.00 16.35 15.44
C THR A 336 -14.27 15.09 14.93
N THR A 337 -14.15 14.06 15.78
CA THR A 337 -13.51 12.79 15.40
C THR A 337 -14.17 12.12 14.18
N LEU A 338 -15.50 12.19 14.10
CA LEU A 338 -16.28 11.68 12.96
C LEU A 338 -16.02 12.47 11.67
N GLU A 339 -15.92 13.81 11.75
CA GLU A 339 -15.54 14.62 10.59
C GLU A 339 -14.12 14.31 10.11
N ILE A 340 -13.16 14.06 11.03
CA ILE A 340 -11.80 13.65 10.66
C ILE A 340 -11.84 12.33 9.89
N GLN A 341 -12.54 11.32 10.39
CA GLN A 341 -12.67 10.03 9.71
C GLN A 341 -13.35 10.18 8.33
N GLY A 342 -14.36 11.05 8.21
CA GLY A 342 -14.98 11.40 6.94
C GLY A 342 -14.01 12.05 5.95
N LEU A 343 -13.21 13.03 6.40
CA LEU A 343 -12.18 13.68 5.58
C LEU A 343 -11.10 12.68 5.14
N GLN A 344 -10.67 11.78 6.01
CA GLN A 344 -9.70 10.72 5.68
C GLN A 344 -10.28 9.76 4.63
N ALA A 345 -11.55 9.38 4.72
CA ALA A 345 -12.22 8.54 3.73
C ALA A 345 -12.29 9.22 2.35
N VAL A 346 -12.58 10.53 2.31
CA VAL A 346 -12.55 11.33 1.06
C VAL A 346 -11.13 11.39 0.49
N LEU A 347 -10.12 11.67 1.32
CA LEU A 347 -8.72 11.70 0.88
C LEU A 347 -8.27 10.35 0.32
N LYS A 348 -8.65 9.23 0.95
CA LYS A 348 -8.40 7.88 0.47
C LYS A 348 -9.06 7.62 -0.88
N LEU A 349 -10.31 8.05 -1.06
CA LEU A 349 -11.01 7.93 -2.34
C LEU A 349 -10.27 8.71 -3.45
N ILE A 350 -9.87 9.96 -3.19
CA ILE A 350 -9.10 10.78 -4.15
C ILE A 350 -7.80 10.07 -4.53
N ARG A 351 -7.06 9.52 -3.56
CA ARG A 351 -5.83 8.77 -3.81
C ARG A 351 -6.04 7.58 -4.73
N ASN A 352 -7.01 6.72 -4.41
CA ASN A 352 -7.26 5.50 -5.20
C ASN A 352 -7.66 5.85 -6.64
N VAL A 353 -8.54 6.83 -6.83
CA VAL A 353 -8.96 7.28 -8.16
C VAL A 353 -7.80 7.88 -8.93
N ALA A 354 -6.99 8.74 -8.29
CA ALA A 354 -5.85 9.36 -8.93
C ALA A 354 -4.75 8.35 -9.27
N GLU A 355 -4.48 7.37 -8.41
CA GLU A 355 -3.44 6.36 -8.64
C GLU A 355 -3.72 5.51 -9.89
N LYS A 356 -4.99 5.21 -10.16
CA LYS A 356 -5.41 4.34 -11.28
C LYS A 356 -5.81 5.08 -12.55
N SER A 357 -6.36 6.29 -12.47
CA SER A 357 -6.77 7.07 -13.65
C SER A 357 -5.96 8.36 -13.81
N ILE A 358 -5.18 8.42 -14.89
CA ILE A 358 -4.41 9.63 -15.26
C ILE A 358 -5.35 10.79 -15.60
N LYS A 359 -6.46 10.53 -16.32
CA LYS A 359 -7.41 11.58 -16.73
C LYS A 359 -8.02 12.27 -15.52
N SER A 360 -8.53 11.49 -14.56
CA SER A 360 -9.13 12.01 -13.33
C SER A 360 -8.11 12.79 -12.49
N LYS A 361 -6.87 12.30 -12.41
CA LYS A 361 -5.76 12.98 -11.72
C LYS A 361 -5.48 14.37 -12.31
N VAL A 362 -5.40 14.46 -13.64
CA VAL A 362 -5.19 15.75 -14.33
C VAL A 362 -6.33 16.72 -13.99
N THR A 363 -7.58 16.25 -14.01
CA THR A 363 -8.73 17.09 -13.62
C THR A 363 -8.65 17.56 -12.16
N PHE A 364 -8.23 16.70 -11.21
CA PHE A 364 -8.06 17.11 -9.80
C PHE A 364 -7.05 18.23 -9.59
N VAL A 365 -6.00 18.29 -10.42
CA VAL A 365 -4.94 19.29 -10.30
C VAL A 365 -5.26 20.56 -11.11
N ASP A 366 -5.84 20.42 -12.29
CA ASP A 366 -6.02 21.54 -13.23
C ASP A 366 -7.32 22.33 -13.02
N HIS A 367 -8.25 21.81 -12.22
CA HIS A 367 -9.49 22.51 -11.92
C HIS A 367 -9.22 23.75 -11.05
N SER A 368 -9.25 24.93 -11.68
CA SER A 368 -8.87 26.21 -11.07
C SER A 368 -9.67 26.55 -9.81
N GLU A 369 -10.95 26.19 -9.75
CA GLU A 369 -11.81 26.49 -8.60
C GLU A 369 -11.44 25.69 -7.33
N TRP A 370 -10.79 24.54 -7.47
CA TRP A 370 -10.49 23.66 -6.34
C TRP A 370 -9.23 24.09 -5.60
N GLU A 371 -8.32 24.81 -6.26
CA GLU A 371 -6.99 25.20 -5.75
C GLU A 371 -6.31 24.04 -4.97
N THR A 372 -6.45 22.80 -5.48
CA THR A 372 -6.23 21.56 -4.73
C THR A 372 -4.89 21.53 -3.99
N ILE A 373 -3.80 21.84 -4.69
CA ILE A 373 -2.44 21.83 -4.12
C ILE A 373 -2.33 22.85 -2.99
N ARG A 374 -2.80 24.08 -3.21
CA ARG A 374 -2.69 25.17 -2.23
C ARG A 374 -3.53 24.92 -0.98
N VAL A 375 -4.76 24.42 -1.13
CA VAL A 375 -5.67 24.16 -0.01
C VAL A 375 -5.18 23.00 0.84
N LEU A 376 -4.83 21.87 0.23
CA LEU A 376 -4.35 20.69 0.95
C LEU A 376 -3.02 20.98 1.66
N LEU A 377 -2.09 21.68 1.00
CA LEU A 377 -0.83 22.10 1.60
C LEU A 377 -1.05 23.12 2.74
N GLY A 378 -1.98 24.05 2.57
CA GLY A 378 -2.37 24.99 3.61
C GLY A 378 -2.98 24.32 4.85
N LEU A 379 -3.78 23.27 4.67
CA LEU A 379 -4.32 22.44 5.75
C LEU A 379 -3.22 21.69 6.51
N VAL A 380 -2.18 21.25 5.83
CA VAL A 380 -1.02 20.60 6.45
C VAL A 380 -0.27 21.57 7.40
N SER A 381 -0.21 22.86 7.04
CA SER A 381 0.33 23.92 7.91
C SER A 381 -0.57 24.27 9.11
N CYS A 382 -1.81 23.79 9.17
CA CYS A 382 -2.73 24.03 10.27
C CYS A 382 -2.51 23.04 11.44
N PRO A 383 -2.94 23.38 12.68
CA PRO A 383 -2.88 22.47 13.83
C PRO A 383 -3.95 21.38 13.73
N VAL A 384 -3.68 20.35 12.94
CA VAL A 384 -4.55 19.19 12.67
C VAL A 384 -3.90 17.92 13.22
N ILE A 385 -4.71 16.89 13.54
CA ILE A 385 -4.20 15.59 14.01
C ILE A 385 -3.24 14.96 12.98
N ILE A 386 -2.18 14.32 13.49
CA ILE A 386 -1.09 13.73 12.69
C ILE A 386 -1.59 12.76 11.62
N SER A 387 -2.60 11.93 11.93
CA SER A 387 -3.17 10.97 10.98
C SER A 387 -3.75 11.66 9.74
N LEU A 388 -4.51 12.75 9.93
CA LEU A 388 -5.09 13.52 8.82
C LEU A 388 -4.00 14.28 8.05
N LYS A 389 -2.95 14.79 8.72
CA LYS A 389 -1.80 15.39 8.02
C LYS A 389 -1.06 14.38 7.14
N ALA A 390 -0.82 13.18 7.66
CA ALA A 390 -0.22 12.09 6.89
C ALA A 390 -1.07 11.77 5.66
N ASP A 391 -2.39 11.65 5.82
CA ASP A 391 -3.32 11.43 4.70
C ASP A 391 -3.29 12.57 3.68
N LEU A 392 -3.26 13.83 4.10
CA LEU A 392 -3.16 14.99 3.20
C LEU A 392 -1.87 14.95 2.37
N ILE A 393 -0.73 14.67 3.01
CA ILE A 393 0.58 14.58 2.34
C ILE A 393 0.61 13.37 1.38
N LEU A 394 0.06 12.23 1.79
CA LEU A 394 -0.07 11.07 0.90
C LEU A 394 -0.93 11.42 -0.32
N THR A 395 -2.04 12.12 -0.13
CA THR A 395 -2.89 12.54 -1.27
C THR A 395 -2.14 13.47 -2.21
N LEU A 396 -1.41 14.45 -1.67
CA LEU A 396 -0.53 15.30 -2.47
C LEU A 396 0.51 14.47 -3.24
N SER A 397 1.15 13.47 -2.61
CA SER A 397 2.13 12.62 -3.28
C SER A 397 1.54 11.83 -4.48
N THR A 398 0.29 11.37 -4.36
CA THR A 398 -0.39 10.64 -5.46
C THR A 398 -0.83 11.57 -6.60
N LEU A 399 -1.26 12.79 -6.27
CA LEU A 399 -1.69 13.79 -7.27
C LEU A 399 -0.50 14.33 -8.06
N VAL A 400 0.68 14.35 -7.45
CA VAL A 400 1.92 14.78 -8.10
C VAL A 400 2.46 13.73 -9.08
N LYS A 401 2.23 12.42 -8.90
CA LYS A 401 2.89 11.35 -9.67
C LYS A 401 2.26 11.03 -11.04
N PRO A 402 3.03 10.87 -12.14
CA PRO A 402 4.17 11.68 -12.56
C PRO A 402 3.66 13.00 -13.18
N PRO A 403 4.21 14.17 -12.82
CA PRO A 403 3.72 15.44 -13.30
C PRO A 403 4.49 15.85 -14.57
N PRO A 404 3.87 16.53 -15.55
CA PRO A 404 4.63 17.34 -16.50
C PRO A 404 5.47 18.35 -15.71
N LEU A 405 6.72 18.59 -16.14
CA LEU A 405 7.73 19.41 -15.44
C LEU A 405 7.19 20.73 -14.86
N ILE A 406 6.28 21.40 -15.59
CA ILE A 406 5.64 22.66 -15.17
C ILE A 406 4.88 22.51 -13.84
N LYS A 407 4.16 21.40 -13.64
CA LYS A 407 3.37 21.16 -12.42
C LYS A 407 4.26 20.79 -11.24
N ALA A 408 5.38 20.10 -11.47
CA ALA A 408 6.39 19.86 -10.44
C ALA A 408 6.97 21.19 -9.93
N ASN A 409 7.31 22.10 -10.84
CA ASN A 409 7.84 23.42 -10.48
C ASN A 409 6.82 24.24 -9.68
N TYR A 410 5.55 24.25 -10.10
CA TYR A 410 4.47 24.89 -9.34
C TYR A 410 4.32 24.29 -7.94
N PHE A 411 4.42 22.96 -7.81
CA PHE A 411 4.34 22.30 -6.52
C PHE A 411 5.52 22.66 -5.62
N TRP A 412 6.75 22.67 -6.16
CA TRP A 412 7.93 23.11 -5.43
C TRP A 412 7.76 24.55 -4.92
N GLN A 413 7.32 25.48 -5.77
CA GLN A 413 7.02 26.86 -5.38
C GLN A 413 5.94 26.95 -4.30
N ALA A 414 4.87 26.14 -4.40
CA ALA A 414 3.83 26.08 -3.38
C ALA A 414 4.36 25.53 -2.06
N LEU A 415 5.20 24.48 -2.09
CA LEU A 415 5.86 23.89 -0.93
C LEU A 415 6.76 24.91 -0.23
N GLU A 416 7.55 25.68 -0.99
CA GLU A 416 8.35 26.76 -0.43
C GLU A 416 7.51 27.89 0.14
N ALA A 417 6.45 28.30 -0.55
CA ALA A 417 5.53 29.33 -0.05
C ALA A 417 4.83 28.91 1.26
N SER A 418 4.61 27.60 1.46
CA SER A 418 4.02 27.06 2.68
C SER A 418 4.97 27.02 3.87
N GLN A 419 6.29 27.06 3.63
CA GLN A 419 7.35 26.91 4.64
C GLN A 419 7.11 25.74 5.61
N ILE A 420 6.50 24.65 5.12
CA ILE A 420 6.23 23.44 5.92
C ILE A 420 7.52 22.82 6.46
N ILE A 421 8.53 22.77 5.60
CA ILE A 421 9.92 22.54 6.00
C ILE A 421 10.51 23.94 6.11
N VAL A 422 11.02 24.27 7.30
CA VAL A 422 11.61 25.57 7.57
C VAL A 422 12.88 25.68 6.74
N THR A 423 12.81 26.36 5.61
CA THR A 423 13.99 26.65 4.77
C THR A 423 14.66 27.95 5.19
N VAL A 424 13.96 28.84 5.92
CA VAL A 424 14.49 30.10 6.45
C VAL A 424 14.89 29.98 7.93
N PRO A 425 16.17 30.16 8.31
CA PRO A 425 16.57 30.17 9.71
C PRO A 425 15.95 31.38 10.42
N THR A 426 15.03 31.12 11.35
CA THR A 426 14.41 32.18 12.14
C THR A 426 15.34 32.53 13.30
N ILE A 427 15.64 33.81 13.49
CA ILE A 427 16.54 34.32 14.55
C ILE A 427 15.94 34.09 15.97
N SER A 428 14.68 33.66 16.05
CA SER A 428 14.01 33.30 17.29
C SER A 428 14.11 31.80 17.58
N SER A 429 14.78 31.45 18.68
CA SER A 429 14.80 30.13 19.31
C SER A 429 13.43 29.62 19.82
N TYR A 430 12.34 30.31 19.48
CA TYR A 430 11.01 30.14 20.05
C TYR A 430 9.97 29.52 19.11
N GLN A 431 10.32 29.13 17.89
CA GLN A 431 9.39 28.45 16.99
C GLN A 431 9.79 27.00 16.71
N SER A 432 9.68 26.15 17.73
CA SER A 432 9.44 24.71 17.53
C SER A 432 7.95 24.48 17.20
N TYR A 433 7.39 25.25 16.26
CA TYR A 433 5.99 25.12 15.82
C TYR A 433 5.98 24.83 14.32
N GLY A 434 5.63 23.61 13.94
CA GLY A 434 5.57 23.14 12.56
C GLY A 434 5.71 21.63 12.47
N ILE A 435 5.67 21.08 11.24
CA ILE A 435 5.80 19.63 11.01
C ILE A 435 7.09 19.08 11.62
N MET A 436 8.18 19.87 11.64
CA MET A 436 9.44 19.46 12.25
C MET A 436 9.34 19.14 13.74
N ALA A 437 8.50 19.85 14.50
CA ALA A 437 8.26 19.53 15.91
C ALA A 437 7.37 18.28 16.03
N GLU A 438 6.39 18.12 15.15
CA GLU A 438 5.52 16.93 15.14
C GLU A 438 6.31 15.65 14.82
N LEU A 439 7.24 15.71 13.86
CA LEU A 439 8.12 14.59 13.48
C LEU A 439 9.16 14.23 14.55
N ASN A 440 9.66 15.21 15.30
CA ASN A 440 10.73 14.99 16.28
C ASN A 440 10.21 14.72 17.70
N ASP A 441 9.04 15.27 18.07
CA ASP A 441 8.52 15.17 19.44
C ASP A 441 7.25 14.32 19.54
N LEU A 442 6.29 14.45 18.61
CA LEU A 442 4.99 13.78 18.74
C LEU A 442 4.99 12.35 18.19
N GLU A 443 5.54 12.11 17.00
CA GLU A 443 5.63 10.75 16.45
C GLU A 443 6.47 9.81 17.33
N PRO A 444 7.67 10.19 17.82
CA PRO A 444 8.46 9.31 18.68
C PRO A 444 7.81 9.00 20.03
N ARG A 445 6.98 9.90 20.57
CA ARG A 445 6.18 9.64 21.79
C ARG A 445 5.08 8.61 21.54
N ASN A 446 4.50 8.62 20.35
CA ASN A 446 3.44 7.71 19.96
C ASN A 446 3.97 6.37 19.43
N GLU A 447 5.27 6.30 19.09
CA GLU A 447 5.94 5.14 18.47
C GLU A 447 5.31 4.69 17.14
N GLU A 448 4.68 5.62 16.42
CA GLU A 448 4.07 5.45 15.11
C GLU A 448 4.54 6.58 14.19
N TYR A 449 4.90 6.26 12.94
CA TYR A 449 5.55 7.20 12.01
C TYR A 449 4.79 7.48 10.69
N PRO A 450 3.45 7.67 10.69
CA PRO A 450 2.69 7.84 9.45
C PRO A 450 3.01 9.15 8.71
N LEU A 451 3.33 10.24 9.42
CA LEU A 451 3.65 11.54 8.83
C LEU A 451 5.05 11.53 8.23
N THR A 452 6.04 10.93 8.93
CA THR A 452 7.39 10.72 8.37
C THR A 452 7.32 9.95 7.05
N ILE A 453 6.60 8.81 7.02
CA ILE A 453 6.45 7.98 5.82
C ILE A 453 5.77 8.77 4.69
N ALA A 454 4.68 9.49 4.99
CA ALA A 454 3.97 10.30 4.01
C ALA A 454 4.88 11.37 3.38
N LEU A 455 5.66 12.07 4.20
CA LEU A 455 6.58 13.12 3.75
C LEU A 455 7.70 12.56 2.87
N LEU A 456 8.30 11.42 3.25
CA LEU A 456 9.31 10.76 2.44
C LEU A 456 8.76 10.30 1.09
N LYS A 457 7.52 9.77 1.05
CA LYS A 457 6.84 9.42 -0.20
C LYS A 457 6.60 10.64 -1.10
N LEU A 458 6.16 11.77 -0.52
CA LEU A 458 6.00 13.02 -1.27
C LEU A 458 7.32 13.49 -1.89
N LEU A 459 8.40 13.53 -1.09
CA LEU A 459 9.72 13.91 -1.59
C LEU A 459 10.21 12.95 -2.68
N SER A 460 10.05 11.64 -2.47
CA SER A 460 10.42 10.61 -3.44
C SER A 460 9.75 10.83 -4.79
N THR A 461 8.45 11.13 -4.80
CA THR A 461 7.70 11.45 -6.02
C THR A 461 8.15 12.77 -6.66
N LEU A 462 8.35 13.83 -5.88
CA LEU A 462 8.77 15.13 -6.42
C LEU A 462 10.15 15.08 -7.09
N THR A 463 11.03 14.25 -6.57
CA THR A 463 12.40 14.06 -7.10
C THR A 463 12.49 13.12 -8.31
N GLU A 464 11.36 12.55 -8.77
CA GLU A 464 11.31 11.82 -10.05
C GLU A 464 11.55 12.77 -11.24
N GLN A 465 11.29 14.08 -11.07
CA GLN A 465 11.64 15.14 -12.02
C GLN A 465 12.84 15.93 -11.49
N PRO A 466 13.66 16.57 -12.36
CA PRO A 466 14.80 17.36 -11.92
C PRO A 466 14.34 18.49 -10.99
N VAL A 467 15.02 18.62 -9.85
CA VAL A 467 14.74 19.67 -8.87
C VAL A 467 15.01 21.04 -9.53
N PRO A 468 14.13 22.05 -9.37
CA PRO A 468 14.35 23.38 -9.91
C PRO A 468 15.67 23.97 -9.41
N THR A 469 16.52 24.43 -10.33
CA THR A 469 17.84 25.01 -10.01
C THR A 469 17.78 26.31 -9.20
N LEU A 470 16.62 26.98 -9.19
CA LEU A 470 16.35 28.22 -8.45
C LEU A 470 15.39 28.01 -7.27
N LEU A 471 15.25 26.77 -6.77
CA LEU A 471 14.44 26.48 -5.59
C LEU A 471 14.91 27.34 -4.40
N GLY A 472 14.07 28.27 -3.94
CA GLY A 472 14.37 29.15 -2.81
C GLY A 472 14.97 30.51 -3.19
N SER A 473 15.13 30.80 -4.49
CA SER A 473 15.74 32.05 -5.02
C SER A 473 15.08 33.33 -4.53
N ASN A 474 13.84 33.24 -4.06
CA ASN A 474 13.04 34.37 -3.61
C ASN A 474 13.41 34.79 -2.17
N THR A 475 14.16 33.96 -1.44
CA THR A 475 14.48 34.17 -0.01
C THR A 475 15.92 33.82 0.40
N GLN A 476 16.66 33.02 -0.39
CA GLN A 476 18.06 32.58 -0.13
C GLN A 476 18.87 32.30 -1.42
N THR A 477 20.14 31.88 -1.25
CA THR A 477 20.87 31.05 -2.22
C THR A 477 20.07 29.76 -2.49
N PRO A 478 19.78 29.43 -3.74
CA PRO A 478 18.92 28.30 -4.08
C PRO A 478 19.60 26.99 -3.67
N SER A 479 18.94 26.20 -2.82
CA SER A 479 19.51 24.94 -2.34
C SER A 479 18.45 23.92 -1.90
N PHE A 480 18.71 22.67 -2.25
CA PHE A 480 17.97 21.50 -1.80
C PHE A 480 18.44 20.99 -0.41
N ASP A 481 19.52 21.54 0.14
CA ASP A 481 20.17 21.05 1.36
C ASP A 481 19.26 20.97 2.60
N PRO A 482 18.31 21.89 2.85
CA PRO A 482 17.39 21.74 3.98
C PRO A 482 16.57 20.44 3.92
N TYR A 483 16.18 20.03 2.71
CA TYR A 483 15.45 18.78 2.47
C TYR A 483 16.37 17.57 2.62
N LEU A 484 17.61 17.66 2.13
CA LEU A 484 18.59 16.59 2.28
C LEU A 484 18.97 16.37 3.76
N ASN A 485 19.19 17.45 4.51
CA ASN A 485 19.46 17.41 5.95
C ASN A 485 18.28 16.85 6.75
N LEU A 486 17.05 17.13 6.33
CA LEU A 486 15.87 16.51 6.90
C LEU A 486 15.88 14.99 6.72
N VAL A 487 16.07 14.52 5.48
CA VAL A 487 16.02 13.09 5.15
C VAL A 487 17.16 12.33 5.82
N LEU A 488 18.40 12.82 5.69
CA LEU A 488 19.58 12.10 6.16
C LEU A 488 19.81 12.30 7.66
N SER A 489 19.97 13.56 8.10
CA SER A 489 20.43 13.86 9.46
C SER A 489 19.30 13.75 10.50
N ASN A 490 18.09 14.20 10.18
CA ASN A 490 16.99 14.22 11.14
C ASN A 490 16.19 12.92 11.18
N ILE A 491 16.00 12.25 10.04
CA ILE A 491 15.17 11.05 9.94
C ILE A 491 16.05 9.78 9.91
N PHE A 492 16.91 9.63 8.91
CA PHE A 492 17.64 8.38 8.68
C PHE A 492 18.61 8.03 9.82
N LEU A 493 19.47 8.95 10.28
CA LEU A 493 20.42 8.65 11.36
C LEU A 493 19.74 8.26 12.68
N LYS A 494 18.50 8.74 12.91
CA LYS A 494 17.72 8.43 14.13
C LYS A 494 16.80 7.23 13.96
N CYS A 495 16.69 6.64 12.76
CA CYS A 495 15.71 5.58 12.49
C CYS A 495 15.99 4.31 13.30
N LEU A 496 17.26 3.92 13.49
CA LEU A 496 17.58 2.70 14.23
C LEU A 496 17.49 2.86 15.75
N SER A 497 17.50 4.09 16.27
CA SER A 497 17.43 4.39 17.71
C SER A 497 16.01 4.66 18.23
N ARG A 498 15.05 4.85 17.33
CA ARG A 498 13.64 5.15 17.66
C ARG A 498 12.87 3.90 18.09
N GLY A 499 11.84 4.07 18.92
CA GLY A 499 10.90 3.01 19.30
C GLY A 499 9.78 2.88 18.27
N TYR A 500 9.40 1.65 17.94
CA TYR A 500 8.38 1.35 16.92
C TYR A 500 7.36 0.35 17.46
N LYS A 501 6.08 0.72 17.44
CA LYS A 501 4.98 -0.24 17.70
C LYS A 501 4.84 -1.26 16.58
N LYS A 502 5.01 -0.81 15.33
CA LYS A 502 4.96 -1.65 14.14
C LYS A 502 6.35 -1.78 13.55
N GLN A 503 6.91 -2.98 13.60
CA GLN A 503 8.25 -3.24 13.07
C GLN A 503 8.35 -2.95 11.55
N ASN A 504 7.25 -3.08 10.81
CA ASN A 504 7.21 -2.75 9.39
C ASN A 504 7.57 -1.28 9.11
N GLU A 505 7.11 -0.34 9.95
CA GLU A 505 7.34 1.10 9.76
C GLU A 505 8.83 1.45 9.88
N LYS A 506 9.59 0.72 10.72
CA LYS A 506 11.04 0.90 10.86
C LYS A 506 11.73 0.72 9.52
N TRP A 507 11.43 -0.40 8.85
CA TRP A 507 12.06 -0.76 7.58
C TRP A 507 11.54 0.12 6.44
N GLU A 508 10.25 0.45 6.42
CA GLU A 508 9.67 1.36 5.43
C GLU A 508 10.32 2.76 5.48
N VAL A 509 10.50 3.35 6.67
CA VAL A 509 11.18 4.65 6.83
C VAL A 509 12.62 4.58 6.34
N SER A 510 13.38 3.56 6.75
CA SER A 510 14.77 3.41 6.30
C SER A 510 14.88 3.19 4.80
N GLY A 511 13.99 2.37 4.22
CA GLY A 511 13.97 2.05 2.80
C GLY A 511 13.66 3.28 1.96
N LEU A 512 12.69 4.11 2.35
CA LEU A 512 12.35 5.34 1.63
C LEU A 512 13.48 6.38 1.67
N CYS A 513 14.17 6.54 2.81
CA CYS A 513 15.34 7.41 2.92
C CYS A 513 16.48 6.95 1.98
N LEU A 514 16.73 5.63 1.92
CA LEU A 514 17.76 5.06 1.06
C LEU A 514 17.37 5.11 -0.42
N GLU A 515 16.09 4.93 -0.75
CA GLU A 515 15.58 5.06 -2.12
C GLU A 515 15.79 6.48 -2.65
N LEU A 516 15.55 7.50 -1.81
CA LEU A 516 15.86 8.89 -2.11
C LEU A 516 17.37 9.12 -2.32
N ALA A 517 18.21 8.60 -1.42
CA ALA A 517 19.66 8.73 -1.54
C ALA A 517 20.19 8.07 -2.83
N LEU A 518 19.67 6.89 -3.16
CA LEU A 518 19.99 6.17 -4.39
C LEU A 518 19.55 6.95 -5.64
N LYS A 519 18.35 7.55 -5.64
CA LYS A 519 17.88 8.39 -6.75
C LYS A 519 18.81 9.57 -7.01
N PHE A 520 19.23 10.28 -5.95
CA PHE A 520 20.16 11.40 -6.09
C PHE A 520 21.55 10.96 -6.55
N LEU A 521 22.01 9.77 -6.15
CA LEU A 521 23.28 9.23 -6.60
C LEU A 521 23.23 8.81 -8.09
N ASN A 522 22.13 8.20 -8.53
CA ASN A 522 21.93 7.81 -9.94
C ASN A 522 21.82 9.01 -10.89
N GLN A 523 21.34 10.15 -10.40
CA GLN A 523 21.26 11.40 -11.16
C GLN A 523 22.57 12.19 -11.15
N TYR A 524 23.60 11.73 -10.43
CA TYR A 524 24.83 12.47 -10.20
C TYR A 524 25.97 12.01 -11.11
N GLU A 525 26.52 12.96 -11.85
CA GLU A 525 27.78 12.80 -12.56
C GLU A 525 28.84 13.71 -11.89
N PRO A 526 29.95 13.16 -11.36
CA PRO A 526 30.96 13.96 -10.70
C PRO A 526 31.59 15.02 -11.62
N GLN A 527 31.53 16.29 -11.22
CA GLN A 527 32.12 17.41 -11.95
C GLN A 527 33.11 18.19 -11.09
N ARG A 528 34.10 18.84 -11.72
CA ARG A 528 35.10 19.68 -11.02
C ARG A 528 34.48 20.86 -10.27
N THR A 529 33.42 21.42 -10.84
CA THR A 529 32.69 22.58 -10.32
C THR A 529 32.02 22.31 -8.97
N ASP A 530 31.77 21.04 -8.64
CA ASP A 530 31.13 20.64 -7.39
C ASP A 530 32.07 20.85 -6.18
N PHE A 531 33.38 20.68 -6.39
CA PHE A 531 34.40 20.84 -5.35
C PHE A 531 34.85 22.30 -5.17
N MET A 532 34.62 23.15 -6.18
CA MET A 532 35.06 24.55 -6.21
C MET A 532 33.93 25.55 -5.93
N GLY A 533 32.67 25.10 -5.98
CA GLY A 533 31.47 25.94 -5.93
C GLY A 533 31.08 26.49 -7.31
N SER A 534 29.79 26.45 -7.64
CA SER A 534 29.25 26.93 -8.92
C SER A 534 28.51 28.26 -8.73
N SER A 535 28.66 29.23 -9.64
CA SER A 535 27.89 30.49 -9.60
C SER A 535 27.15 30.73 -10.91
N VAL A 536 25.84 31.03 -10.86
CA VAL A 536 25.02 31.34 -12.03
C VAL A 536 24.64 32.82 -12.02
N MET A 537 24.72 33.46 -13.19
CA MET A 537 24.30 34.85 -13.42
C MET A 537 22.81 34.90 -13.76
N LEU A 538 22.03 35.63 -12.96
CA LEU A 538 20.63 35.92 -13.27
C LEU A 538 20.50 36.96 -14.41
N PRO A 539 19.31 37.08 -15.04
CA PRO A 539 19.02 38.12 -16.05
C PRO A 539 19.28 39.56 -15.57
N ASP A 540 19.32 39.77 -14.24
CA ASP A 540 19.56 41.05 -13.58
C ASP A 540 21.05 41.31 -13.25
N ASN A 541 21.99 40.55 -13.85
CA ASN A 541 23.45 40.62 -13.61
C ASN A 541 23.92 40.36 -12.17
N THR A 542 23.12 39.66 -11.36
CA THR A 542 23.52 39.20 -10.01
C THR A 542 24.05 37.76 -10.08
N ALA A 543 25.23 37.52 -9.52
CA ALA A 543 25.83 36.20 -9.41
C ALA A 543 25.31 35.50 -8.15
N ILE A 544 24.62 34.37 -8.30
CA ILE A 544 24.18 33.54 -7.18
C ILE A 544 25.03 32.26 -7.15
N ASN A 545 25.64 31.98 -6.00
CA ASN A 545 26.30 30.71 -5.75
C ASN A 545 25.24 29.61 -5.61
N ILE A 546 25.37 28.57 -6.42
CA ILE A 546 24.57 27.35 -6.40
C ILE A 546 25.32 26.32 -5.56
N ASN A 547 24.63 25.75 -4.59
CA ASN A 547 25.17 24.66 -3.79
C ASN A 547 25.35 23.40 -4.65
N PRO A 548 26.35 22.56 -4.33
CA PRO A 548 26.59 21.35 -5.10
C PRO A 548 25.36 20.42 -5.08
N PRO A 549 25.21 19.56 -6.09
CA PRO A 549 24.05 18.68 -6.20
C PRO A 549 23.96 17.69 -5.02
N PRO A 550 22.76 17.20 -4.66
CA PRO A 550 22.58 16.30 -3.51
C PRO A 550 23.41 15.01 -3.60
N GLY A 551 23.68 14.51 -4.82
CA GLY A 551 24.54 13.35 -5.04
C GLY A 551 26.00 13.55 -4.59
N PHE A 552 26.54 14.78 -4.69
CA PHE A 552 27.87 15.12 -4.19
C PHE A 552 27.96 14.95 -2.67
N HIS A 553 26.94 15.41 -1.94
CA HIS A 553 26.88 15.28 -0.49
C HIS A 553 26.78 13.82 -0.06
N ILE A 554 25.96 13.01 -0.75
CA ILE A 554 25.82 11.58 -0.48
C ILE A 554 27.14 10.85 -0.72
N MET A 555 27.81 11.11 -1.85
CA MET A 555 29.11 10.52 -2.16
C MET A 555 30.17 10.92 -1.12
N THR A 556 30.15 12.17 -0.68
CA THR A 556 31.02 12.65 0.41
C THR A 556 30.76 11.89 1.71
N TYR A 557 29.50 11.67 2.11
CA TYR A 557 29.17 10.89 3.30
C TYR A 557 29.61 9.42 3.19
N LEU A 558 29.46 8.80 2.03
CA LEU A 558 29.90 7.42 1.78
C LEU A 558 31.43 7.30 1.79
N CYS A 559 32.15 8.33 1.34
CA CYS A 559 33.62 8.34 1.28
C CYS A 559 34.31 8.89 2.54
N THR A 560 33.60 9.22 3.62
CA THR A 560 34.20 9.84 4.84
C THR A 560 34.04 9.01 6.12
N ASN A 561 33.65 7.72 6.00
CA ASN A 561 33.34 6.84 7.15
C ASN A 561 32.35 7.49 8.14
N SER A 562 31.36 8.19 7.58
CA SER A 562 30.33 8.92 8.33
C SER A 562 29.36 7.97 9.04
N ASP A 563 28.59 8.52 9.98
CA ASP A 563 27.51 7.78 10.66
C ASP A 563 26.44 7.27 9.67
N PHE A 564 26.30 7.94 8.52
CA PHE A 564 25.42 7.51 7.43
C PHE A 564 25.86 6.14 6.88
N LEU A 565 27.15 5.99 6.54
CA LEU A 565 27.70 4.72 6.06
C LEU A 565 27.60 3.62 7.13
N ARG A 566 27.93 3.94 8.39
CA ARG A 566 27.82 2.96 9.50
C ARG A 566 26.39 2.46 9.68
N THR A 567 25.41 3.35 9.53
CA THR A 567 23.98 3.00 9.63
C THR A 567 23.55 2.10 8.48
N ILE A 568 23.99 2.38 7.25
CA ILE A 568 23.75 1.52 6.07
C ILE A 568 24.29 0.11 6.30
N LEU A 569 25.54 0.00 6.74
CA LEU A 569 26.19 -1.28 6.98
C LEU A 569 25.53 -2.05 8.13
N LYS A 570 25.05 -1.36 9.17
CA LYS A 570 24.27 -1.97 10.25
C LYS A 570 22.93 -2.53 9.77
N ILE A 571 22.25 -1.86 8.83
CA ILE A 571 21.01 -2.36 8.22
C ILE A 571 21.29 -3.64 7.43
N MET A 572 22.36 -3.67 6.64
CA MET A 572 22.80 -4.87 5.89
C MET A 572 23.02 -6.06 6.83
N HIS A 573 23.80 -5.86 7.90
CA HIS A 573 24.09 -6.89 8.90
C HIS A 573 22.81 -7.41 9.59
N THR A 574 21.93 -6.49 9.99
CA THR A 574 20.65 -6.86 10.62
C THR A 574 19.75 -7.64 9.65
N GLY A 575 19.80 -7.30 8.36
CA GLY A 575 19.12 -8.05 7.29
C GLY A 575 19.54 -9.51 7.26
N CYS A 576 20.85 -9.77 7.18
CA CYS A 576 21.40 -11.13 7.19
C CYS A 576 20.97 -11.93 8.43
N GLN A 577 21.07 -11.35 9.63
CA GLN A 577 20.65 -12.01 10.87
C GLN A 577 19.17 -12.41 10.87
N MET A 578 18.31 -11.58 10.29
CA MET A 578 16.87 -11.85 10.24
C MET A 578 16.51 -12.84 9.13
N PHE A 579 17.23 -12.84 8.01
CA PHE A 579 17.04 -13.82 6.93
C PHE A 579 17.52 -15.22 7.34
N ASP A 580 18.58 -15.31 8.15
CA ASP A 580 19.09 -16.56 8.73
C ASP A 580 18.05 -17.28 9.62
N LEU A 581 17.02 -16.59 10.12
CA LEU A 581 15.97 -17.17 10.97
C LEU A 581 14.88 -17.92 10.18
N TYR A 582 14.76 -17.74 8.87
CA TYR A 582 13.74 -18.38 7.99
C TYR A 582 12.27 -18.29 8.47
N THR A 583 11.95 -17.42 9.43
CA THR A 583 10.58 -17.20 9.93
C THR A 583 9.91 -16.00 9.27
N SER A 584 8.60 -16.08 9.02
CA SER A 584 7.81 -14.90 8.62
C SER A 584 7.63 -13.97 9.83
N PHE A 585 8.12 -12.73 9.71
CA PHE A 585 7.93 -11.68 10.71
C PHE A 585 7.31 -10.43 10.08
N SER A 586 6.70 -9.58 10.92
CA SER A 586 6.08 -8.34 10.46
C SER A 586 7.11 -7.39 9.84
N GLY A 587 6.92 -7.06 8.56
CA GLY A 587 7.82 -6.17 7.81
C GLY A 587 8.96 -6.87 7.05
N LYS A 588 8.85 -8.18 6.79
CA LYS A 588 9.83 -8.93 5.98
C LYS A 588 10.00 -8.32 4.58
N GLU A 589 8.91 -8.06 3.86
CA GLU A 589 8.96 -7.46 2.52
C GLU A 589 9.63 -6.07 2.51
N ALA A 590 9.32 -5.24 3.52
CA ALA A 590 9.93 -3.92 3.67
C ALA A 590 11.44 -4.03 3.98
N LEU A 591 11.85 -5.03 4.76
CA LEU A 591 13.26 -5.30 5.00
C LEU A 591 13.96 -5.79 3.73
N GLU A 592 13.40 -6.74 3.00
CA GLU A 592 13.91 -7.24 1.70
C GLU A 592 14.11 -6.08 0.71
N LYS A 593 13.11 -5.21 0.56
CA LYS A 593 13.26 -4.01 -0.29
C LYS A 593 14.36 -3.06 0.22
N THR A 594 14.46 -2.87 1.53
CA THR A 594 15.47 -1.98 2.13
C THR A 594 16.88 -2.54 1.93
N THR A 595 17.10 -3.84 2.16
CA THR A 595 18.39 -4.49 1.96
C THR A 595 18.80 -4.49 0.48
N LEU A 596 17.86 -4.69 -0.45
CA LEU A 596 18.12 -4.52 -1.87
C LEU A 596 18.61 -3.11 -2.20
N THR A 597 17.92 -2.10 -1.66
CA THR A 597 18.28 -0.69 -1.88
C THR A 597 19.65 -0.36 -1.32
N VAL A 598 20.01 -0.94 -0.17
CA VAL A 598 21.36 -0.84 0.41
C VAL A 598 22.41 -1.41 -0.54
N LEU A 599 22.22 -2.63 -1.04
CA LEU A 599 23.17 -3.26 -1.95
C LEU A 599 23.33 -2.43 -3.24
N HIS A 600 22.23 -2.00 -3.85
CA HIS A 600 22.29 -1.18 -5.05
C HIS A 600 22.95 0.18 -4.81
N LEU A 601 22.72 0.82 -3.65
CA LEU A 601 23.40 2.06 -3.27
C LEU A 601 24.92 1.86 -3.14
N LEU A 602 25.35 0.75 -2.53
CA LEU A 602 26.77 0.43 -2.38
C LEU A 602 27.43 0.14 -3.74
N GLU A 603 26.76 -0.59 -4.62
CA GLU A 603 27.26 -0.86 -5.98
C GLU A 603 27.43 0.43 -6.77
N GLN A 604 26.41 1.29 -6.83
CA GLN A 604 26.46 2.56 -7.56
C GLN A 604 27.54 3.48 -7.00
N ALA A 605 27.68 3.53 -5.67
CA ALA A 605 28.73 4.31 -5.03
C ALA A 605 30.14 3.78 -5.38
N LEU A 606 30.34 2.46 -5.44
CA LEU A 606 31.63 1.88 -5.85
C LEU A 606 31.96 2.20 -7.32
N ASN A 607 30.97 2.15 -8.20
CA ASN A 607 31.14 2.47 -9.63
C ASN A 607 31.55 3.95 -9.83
N LEU A 608 30.90 4.87 -9.12
CA LEU A 608 31.19 6.30 -9.20
C LEU A 608 32.45 6.71 -8.42
N GLN A 609 32.94 5.86 -7.51
CA GLN A 609 34.03 6.18 -6.59
C GLN A 609 35.31 6.62 -7.29
N GLN A 610 35.71 5.93 -8.36
CA GLN A 610 36.96 6.20 -9.06
C GLN A 610 36.95 7.60 -9.71
N ILE A 611 35.86 7.94 -10.38
CA ILE A 611 35.68 9.24 -11.06
C ILE A 611 35.64 10.35 -10.00
N PHE A 612 34.87 10.18 -8.93
CA PHE A 612 34.76 11.16 -7.85
C PHE A 612 36.10 11.44 -7.16
N LEU A 613 36.87 10.40 -6.84
CA LEU A 613 38.19 10.57 -6.22
C LEU A 613 39.16 11.29 -7.17
N ASN A 614 39.17 10.95 -8.46
CA ASN A 614 40.02 11.62 -9.45
C ASN A 614 39.70 13.11 -9.59
N GLU A 615 38.41 13.47 -9.63
CA GLU A 615 37.99 14.86 -9.68
C GLU A 615 38.27 15.61 -8.37
N SER A 616 38.16 14.93 -7.22
CA SER A 616 38.52 15.53 -5.91
C SER A 616 40.00 15.88 -5.79
N ILE A 617 40.88 15.02 -6.31
CA ILE A 617 42.33 15.23 -6.35
C ILE A 617 42.66 16.36 -7.32
N SER A 618 42.03 16.35 -8.50
CA SER A 618 42.22 17.37 -9.53
C SER A 618 41.78 18.76 -9.08
N SER A 619 40.72 18.82 -8.26
CA SER A 619 40.21 20.06 -7.67
C SER A 619 40.89 20.47 -6.36
N GLY A 620 41.85 19.71 -5.83
CA GLY A 620 42.55 20.06 -4.59
C GLY A 620 41.64 20.17 -3.36
N SER A 621 40.60 19.32 -3.27
CA SER A 621 39.67 19.32 -2.13
C SER A 621 40.41 19.15 -0.79
N SER A 622 39.98 19.88 0.23
CA SER A 622 40.54 19.82 1.58
C SER A 622 40.07 18.60 2.39
N LEU A 623 39.04 17.90 1.93
CA LEU A 623 38.45 16.73 2.61
C LEU A 623 39.27 15.46 2.33
N LYS A 624 39.60 14.74 3.40
CA LYS A 624 40.24 13.41 3.29
C LYS A 624 39.19 12.35 3.03
N TYR A 625 39.14 11.85 1.80
CA TYR A 625 38.24 10.76 1.41
C TYR A 625 38.89 9.39 1.66
N THR A 626 38.21 8.53 2.41
CA THR A 626 38.48 7.10 2.51
C THR A 626 37.69 6.36 1.43
N GLY A 627 38.37 5.67 0.52
CA GLY A 627 37.69 4.89 -0.51
C GLY A 627 36.75 3.83 0.10
N LEU A 628 35.51 3.76 -0.41
CA LEU A 628 34.48 2.83 0.06
C LEU A 628 34.95 1.36 0.01
N HIS A 629 35.74 0.99 -1.01
CA HIS A 629 36.38 -0.33 -1.10
C HIS A 629 37.24 -0.68 0.13
N ASN A 630 37.91 0.28 0.77
CA ASN A 630 38.72 0.02 1.96
C ASN A 630 37.84 -0.11 3.21
N THR A 631 36.73 0.62 3.28
CA THR A 631 35.81 0.57 4.42
C THR A 631 34.99 -0.73 4.43
N LEU A 632 34.56 -1.23 3.25
CA LEU A 632 33.86 -2.51 3.15
C LEU A 632 34.75 -3.71 3.53
N VAL A 633 36.06 -3.59 3.30
CA VAL A 633 37.05 -4.62 3.67
C VAL A 633 37.60 -4.41 5.09
N SER A 634 37.23 -3.31 5.73
CA SER A 634 37.64 -3.01 7.11
C SER A 634 36.81 -3.80 8.12
N ILE A 635 37.41 -4.00 9.29
CA ILE A 635 36.77 -4.67 10.42
C ILE A 635 35.63 -3.79 10.93
N ASN A 636 34.46 -4.39 11.18
CA ASN A 636 33.33 -3.67 11.75
C ASN A 636 33.69 -3.18 13.16
N VAL A 637 33.59 -1.87 13.41
CA VAL A 637 33.93 -1.24 14.70
C VAL A 637 33.00 -1.70 15.84
N SER A 638 31.80 -2.18 15.53
CA SER A 638 30.82 -2.60 16.54
C SER A 638 30.97 -4.07 17.00
N THR A 639 31.48 -4.94 16.14
CA THR A 639 31.60 -6.38 16.39
C THR A 639 33.06 -6.86 16.45
N ASN A 640 34.01 -6.03 16.01
CA ASN A 640 35.43 -6.35 15.82
C ASN A 640 35.70 -7.54 14.87
N GLU A 641 34.72 -7.91 14.04
CA GLU A 641 34.83 -8.97 13.05
C GLU A 641 34.68 -8.42 11.61
N PRO A 642 35.21 -9.10 10.57
CA PRO A 642 35.06 -8.71 9.16
C PRO A 642 33.64 -9.02 8.63
N ASP A 643 32.62 -8.57 9.35
CA ASP A 643 31.21 -8.95 9.11
C ASP A 643 30.70 -8.49 7.75
N TYR A 644 31.16 -7.35 7.23
CA TYR A 644 30.57 -6.80 6.00
C TYR A 644 30.84 -7.67 4.76
N ILE A 645 32.04 -8.24 4.64
CA ILE A 645 32.36 -9.18 3.56
C ILE A 645 31.63 -10.52 3.78
N ILE A 646 31.53 -10.97 5.03
CA ILE A 646 30.82 -12.19 5.40
C ILE A 646 29.34 -12.05 5.04
N ASP A 647 28.70 -10.94 5.42
CA ASP A 647 27.31 -10.63 5.13
C ASP A 647 27.05 -10.53 3.62
N LEU A 648 27.91 -9.82 2.87
CA LEU A 648 27.84 -9.78 1.40
C LEU A 648 27.93 -11.17 0.78
N SER A 649 28.78 -12.03 1.32
CA SER A 649 28.94 -13.42 0.84
C SER A 649 27.74 -14.29 1.24
N LYS A 650 27.11 -14.04 2.39
CA LYS A 650 25.87 -14.72 2.80
C LYS A 650 24.71 -14.39 1.88
N PHE A 651 24.62 -13.16 1.36
CA PHE A 651 23.55 -12.79 0.42
C PHE A 651 23.50 -13.69 -0.82
N VAL A 652 24.64 -14.21 -1.25
CA VAL A 652 24.74 -15.17 -2.37
C VAL A 652 24.03 -16.50 -2.07
N THR A 653 23.90 -16.88 -0.80
CA THR A 653 23.27 -18.14 -0.39
C THR A 653 21.74 -18.11 -0.35
N TYR A 654 21.11 -16.92 -0.40
CA TYR A 654 19.66 -16.79 -0.25
C TYR A 654 18.91 -16.98 -1.59
N LYS A 655 18.44 -18.21 -1.86
CA LYS A 655 17.68 -18.58 -3.08
C LYS A 655 16.42 -17.75 -3.33
N HIS A 656 15.76 -17.29 -2.28
CA HIS A 656 14.50 -16.55 -2.38
C HIS A 656 14.68 -15.09 -2.83
N LEU A 657 15.91 -14.60 -3.00
CA LEU A 657 16.23 -13.19 -3.29
C LEU A 657 17.22 -13.05 -4.47
N PRO A 658 16.82 -13.37 -5.71
CA PRO A 658 17.73 -13.39 -6.87
C PRO A 658 18.33 -12.00 -7.19
N GLU A 659 17.57 -10.92 -7.01
CA GLU A 659 18.08 -9.57 -7.24
C GLU A 659 19.17 -9.18 -6.23
N HIS A 660 19.09 -9.65 -4.99
CA HIS A 660 20.09 -9.35 -3.96
C HIS A 660 21.41 -10.04 -4.28
N VAL A 661 21.33 -11.30 -4.72
CA VAL A 661 22.47 -12.09 -5.18
C VAL A 661 23.22 -11.37 -6.31
N HIS A 662 22.50 -10.81 -7.29
CA HIS A 662 23.10 -10.08 -8.40
C HIS A 662 23.96 -8.90 -7.95
N HIS A 663 23.39 -7.98 -7.16
CA HIS A 663 24.09 -6.79 -6.68
C HIS A 663 25.24 -7.17 -5.72
N ALA A 664 25.06 -8.19 -4.88
CA ALA A 664 26.11 -8.68 -4.00
C ALA A 664 27.32 -9.21 -4.79
N ILE A 665 27.09 -9.99 -5.86
CA ILE A 665 28.17 -10.47 -6.74
C ILE A 665 28.87 -9.31 -7.44
N GLN A 666 28.13 -8.32 -7.94
CA GLN A 666 28.73 -7.13 -8.58
C GLN A 666 29.61 -6.34 -7.62
N ILE A 667 29.15 -6.12 -6.39
CA ILE A 667 29.95 -5.49 -5.34
C ILE A 667 31.23 -6.29 -5.09
N LEU A 668 31.12 -7.62 -4.92
CA LEU A 668 32.29 -8.48 -4.69
C LEU A 668 33.29 -8.41 -5.86
N MET A 669 32.82 -8.45 -7.12
CA MET A 669 33.67 -8.28 -8.31
C MET A 669 34.40 -6.94 -8.32
N THR A 670 33.66 -5.85 -8.08
CA THR A 670 34.27 -4.50 -8.07
C THR A 670 35.30 -4.38 -6.96
N ILE A 671 35.08 -5.00 -5.80
CA ILE A 671 36.06 -4.99 -4.70
C ILE A 671 37.28 -5.87 -5.02
N THR A 672 37.10 -7.05 -5.65
CA THR A 672 38.22 -7.94 -6.02
C THR A 672 39.13 -7.36 -7.10
N SER A 673 38.61 -6.45 -7.93
CA SER A 673 39.45 -5.69 -8.88
C SER A 673 40.53 -4.84 -8.21
N TYR A 674 40.39 -4.54 -6.90
CA TYR A 674 41.41 -3.83 -6.12
C TYR A 674 42.36 -4.83 -5.43
N PRO A 675 43.67 -4.81 -5.74
CA PRO A 675 44.61 -5.86 -5.34
C PRO A 675 44.83 -5.96 -3.82
N ILE A 676 44.83 -4.83 -3.11
CA ILE A 676 45.01 -4.79 -1.64
C ILE A 676 43.79 -5.41 -0.93
N SER A 677 42.60 -5.12 -1.44
CA SER A 677 41.33 -5.63 -0.92
C SER A 677 41.19 -7.14 -1.14
N GLN A 678 41.62 -7.63 -2.31
CA GLN A 678 41.58 -9.05 -2.68
C GLN A 678 42.33 -9.94 -1.67
N SER A 679 43.56 -9.56 -1.31
CA SER A 679 44.37 -10.34 -0.36
C SER A 679 43.71 -10.51 1.02
N ARG A 680 43.01 -9.46 1.49
CA ARG A 680 42.31 -9.45 2.78
C ARG A 680 41.01 -10.25 2.73
N ILE A 681 40.26 -10.17 1.64
CA ILE A 681 39.03 -10.95 1.44
C ILE A 681 39.33 -12.44 1.47
N VAL A 682 40.37 -12.88 0.76
CA VAL A 682 40.79 -14.28 0.76
C VAL A 682 41.18 -14.72 2.18
N SER A 683 41.89 -13.91 2.95
CA SER A 683 42.22 -14.25 4.34
C SER A 683 40.98 -14.37 5.24
N TYR A 684 39.97 -13.51 5.07
CA TYR A 684 38.76 -13.55 5.89
C TYR A 684 37.84 -14.72 5.52
N LEU A 685 37.65 -14.99 4.22
CA LEU A 685 36.79 -16.09 3.75
C LEU A 685 37.38 -17.48 4.05
N THR A 686 38.69 -17.61 4.15
CA THR A 686 39.38 -18.88 4.49
C THR A 686 39.50 -19.13 6.00
N SER A 687 39.19 -18.13 6.83
CA SER A 687 39.30 -18.25 8.29
C SER A 687 38.23 -19.15 8.93
N ASN A 688 37.07 -19.34 8.29
CA ASN A 688 35.98 -20.19 8.79
C ASN A 688 35.57 -21.25 7.77
N HIS A 689 36.03 -22.49 7.97
CA HIS A 689 35.88 -23.60 7.01
C HIS A 689 34.41 -23.96 6.71
N GLN A 690 33.52 -23.95 7.71
CA GLN A 690 32.10 -24.27 7.52
C GLN A 690 31.39 -23.19 6.69
N PHE A 691 31.77 -21.94 6.88
CA PHE A 691 31.25 -20.80 6.14
C PHE A 691 31.72 -20.81 4.67
N THR A 692 33.00 -21.11 4.43
CA THR A 692 33.54 -21.28 3.08
C THR A 692 32.78 -22.34 2.30
N ILE A 693 32.48 -23.48 2.94
CA ILE A 693 31.72 -24.58 2.32
C ILE A 693 30.30 -24.12 1.95
N ASN A 694 29.58 -23.46 2.87
CA ASN A 694 28.23 -22.96 2.60
C ASN A 694 28.18 -21.94 1.45
N ILE A 695 29.18 -21.05 1.39
CA ILE A 695 29.32 -20.10 0.29
C ILE A 695 29.59 -20.81 -1.03
N ILE A 696 30.52 -21.78 -1.06
CA ILE A 696 30.81 -22.57 -2.27
C ILE A 696 29.55 -23.31 -2.73
N TYR A 697 28.80 -23.93 -1.82
CA TYR A 697 27.51 -24.54 -2.17
C TYR A 697 26.52 -23.54 -2.75
N GLY A 698 26.35 -22.36 -2.12
CA GLY A 698 25.48 -21.31 -2.67
C GLY A 698 25.92 -20.83 -4.06
N PHE A 699 27.22 -20.66 -4.28
CA PHE A 699 27.78 -20.30 -5.58
C PHE A 699 27.59 -21.39 -6.64
N VAL A 700 27.79 -22.66 -6.28
CA VAL A 700 27.59 -23.80 -7.18
C VAL A 700 26.11 -23.95 -7.54
N GLU A 701 25.21 -23.81 -6.57
CA GLU A 701 23.76 -23.86 -6.83
C GLU A 701 23.30 -22.69 -7.71
N CYS A 702 23.86 -21.47 -7.57
CA CYS A 702 23.59 -20.36 -8.49
C CYS A 702 24.12 -20.60 -9.91
N LEU A 703 25.13 -21.46 -10.09
CA LEU A 703 25.64 -21.85 -11.41
C LEU A 703 24.78 -22.95 -12.06
N GLU A 704 24.04 -23.73 -11.27
CA GLU A 704 23.14 -24.80 -11.73
C GLU A 704 21.74 -24.29 -12.14
N GLU A 705 21.36 -23.05 -11.80
CA GLU A 705 20.09 -22.44 -12.24
C GLU A 705 20.17 -21.92 -13.69
N ASP A 706 19.53 -22.65 -14.62
CA ASP A 706 19.55 -22.44 -16.08
C ASP A 706 18.94 -21.10 -16.59
N GLU A 707 18.32 -20.26 -15.74
CA GLU A 707 17.55 -19.08 -16.20
C GLU A 707 18.27 -17.72 -16.10
N SER A 708 19.43 -17.59 -15.45
CA SER A 708 20.10 -16.29 -15.25
C SER A 708 21.48 -16.19 -15.92
N THR A 709 21.49 -16.18 -17.25
CA THR A 709 22.73 -16.03 -18.08
C THR A 709 23.68 -14.92 -17.61
N LYS A 710 23.20 -13.79 -17.08
CA LYS A 710 24.06 -12.71 -16.55
C LYS A 710 24.76 -13.04 -15.23
N VAL A 711 24.11 -13.78 -14.33
CA VAL A 711 24.67 -14.14 -13.02
C VAL A 711 25.78 -15.17 -13.22
N VAL A 712 25.55 -16.18 -14.07
CA VAL A 712 26.54 -17.21 -14.42
C VAL A 712 27.79 -16.60 -15.07
N TYR A 713 27.65 -15.66 -16.01
CA TYR A 713 28.79 -14.97 -16.63
C TYR A 713 29.61 -14.15 -15.61
N ASN A 714 28.94 -13.39 -14.74
CA ASN A 714 29.60 -12.60 -13.69
C ASN A 714 30.31 -13.51 -12.67
N LEU A 715 29.72 -14.66 -12.35
CA LEU A 715 30.32 -15.67 -11.47
C LEU A 715 31.56 -16.32 -12.08
N MET A 716 31.51 -16.69 -13.36
CA MET A 716 32.68 -17.21 -14.08
C MET A 716 33.81 -16.17 -14.16
N TYR A 717 33.45 -14.89 -14.33
CA TYR A 717 34.42 -13.79 -14.32
C TYR A 717 35.04 -13.55 -12.94
N LEU A 718 34.24 -13.55 -11.87
CA LEU A 718 34.72 -13.46 -10.48
C LEU A 718 35.67 -14.62 -10.15
N LEU A 719 35.31 -15.85 -10.51
CA LEU A 719 36.17 -17.02 -10.31
C LEU A 719 37.48 -16.90 -11.10
N SER A 720 37.44 -16.37 -12.33
CA SER A 720 38.62 -16.07 -13.13
C SER A 720 39.53 -15.01 -12.50
N GLU A 721 38.98 -13.88 -12.03
CA GLU A 721 39.77 -12.82 -11.37
C GLU A 721 40.34 -13.25 -10.03
N VAL A 722 39.57 -13.99 -9.22
CA VAL A 722 40.05 -14.54 -7.95
C VAL A 722 41.16 -15.58 -8.20
N CYS A 723 41.00 -16.48 -9.17
CA CYS A 723 42.05 -17.44 -9.53
C CYS A 723 43.29 -16.74 -10.10
N SER A 724 43.13 -15.72 -10.95
CA SER A 724 44.23 -14.93 -11.50
C SER A 724 45.00 -14.17 -10.41
N GLY A 725 44.31 -13.56 -9.44
CA GLY A 725 44.95 -12.87 -8.32
C GLY A 725 45.63 -13.81 -7.33
N ILE A 726 45.11 -15.02 -7.12
CA ILE A 726 45.79 -16.08 -6.34
C ILE A 726 47.07 -16.53 -7.06
N ILE A 727 47.01 -16.77 -8.38
CA ILE A 727 48.17 -17.19 -9.17
C ILE A 727 49.26 -16.09 -9.19
N ASN A 728 48.87 -14.82 -9.30
CA ASN A 728 49.81 -13.70 -9.28
C ASN A 728 50.36 -13.39 -7.87
N GLY A 729 49.60 -13.65 -6.80
CA GLY A 729 50.04 -13.50 -5.42
C GLY A 729 51.08 -14.55 -4.99
N PHE A 730 51.03 -15.76 -5.55
CA PHE A 730 52.03 -16.81 -5.32
C PHE A 730 53.31 -16.65 -6.15
N GLY A 731 53.33 -15.78 -7.17
CA GLY A 731 54.53 -15.50 -7.98
C GLY A 731 55.65 -14.75 -7.26
N GLY A 732 55.45 -14.32 -6.00
CA GLY A 732 56.42 -13.57 -5.21
C GLY A 732 57.30 -14.40 -4.26
N TRP A 733 57.06 -15.70 -4.11
CA TRP A 733 57.93 -16.58 -3.32
C TRP A 733 58.60 -17.58 -4.26
N GLY A 734 59.67 -17.10 -4.91
CA GLY A 734 60.66 -17.98 -5.52
C GLY A 734 61.52 -18.61 -4.42
N GLY A 735 61.48 -19.94 -4.32
CA GLY A 735 62.25 -20.74 -3.38
C GLY A 735 61.59 -22.07 -3.10
#